data_AF-A0A4S4MT29-F1
#
_entry.id   AF-A0A4S4MT29-F1
#
_cell.length_a   1.000
_cell.length_b   1.000
_cell.length_c   1.000
_cell.angle_alpha   90.00
_cell.angle_beta   90.00
_cell.angle_gamma   90.00
#
_symmetry.space_group_name_H-M   'P 1'
#
loop_
_entity.id
_entity.type
_entity.pdbx_description
1 polymer ?
#
loop_
_entity_poly.entity_id
_entity_poly.type
_entity_poly.pdbx_seq_one_letter_code
_entity_poly.pdbx_strand_id
1 'polypeptide(L)'
;MCDVYLSPRSLDDDTPDHVDRIRSLTELRITCRIIHSVSLPDVSNLLSLFGVVERLHLCGFPAIHPGYDRYRYDKSTIRGLEPKCIIVNDPACYGPLLLKLCTSPAISYVDSFVVSVGASQPNWDEVAHLVEAAGEGLKHLTCVHMLQCITCDDIGIGHCPNLETITFQFFVHDDQWFFPNYKRWECIFRFLSSLAATYRNWPNLHTIIFSISTRDILLHYRPSTRDQPWLRAVEGVILQLAHSRLLSPRMIRDQEYLRDRWGNTAKLQLKIVPHCKIGHPISRFEECEEVMGQSYQWPPDITESQLETLTLLATTYALSHGLVYLPVAEVQPSAPTSTIHAPLSLFPSPIPRKQFEKAKNLQSLYNVLYSRVATDIDFLDRVMGEEQGVGQVDEFTGSLWKQWKRLRDREAGIVQPLQLGLFRSDYMLHAPEGADSAILKQVEFNTISSSFGTLSQQCAQMHKYLFSSTKYFGCSPHLTHDNLPQNTTTAGLAKGLAAAHTAYGVSTARILFVVQPNERNVFDQRFLEYELLESHSIHVIRQTFDELAASAQVDPQTHVLKIKLNTSVLSDLSSVEISTVYFRAGYTPNDYTSPSHYDTRGLLESSLAIQCPSIPLQLAGGKKVQEELTKPGVLERFLFGDKYAKTFTPEDLVNIRSTWMEMWSLDSGGDDGVVKARTHAANLVLKPQREGGGNNVYKEAIPPFLDTLPEKERTAWIAMRLITTPKGLGNYLVRAGGGTNGAVKANVISELGLFGWALFGGKDGAVQEKEAGWLVRTKGEDSNEGGVAAGFSVLDSIVLVD
;
A
#
# COMPACT_ATOMS: atom_id res chain seq x y z
N MET A 1 -12.76 26.22 20.18
CA MET A 1 -13.03 26.31 21.63
C MET A 1 -12.22 27.48 22.13
N CYS A 2 -12.83 28.45 22.81
CA CYS A 2 -12.10 29.58 23.38
C CYS A 2 -11.52 29.15 24.72
N ASP A 3 -10.20 29.00 24.81
CA ASP A 3 -9.53 28.81 26.09
C ASP A 3 -9.61 30.13 26.88
N VAL A 4 -10.32 30.11 28.01
CA VAL A 4 -10.36 31.26 28.92
C VAL A 4 -9.20 31.12 29.90
N TYR A 5 -8.13 31.87 29.67
CA TYR A 5 -7.02 32.00 30.62
C TYR A 5 -7.35 33.10 31.65
N LEU A 6 -7.79 32.70 32.85
CA LEU A 6 -7.87 33.63 33.98
C LEU A 6 -6.51 33.68 34.68
N SER A 7 -5.73 34.71 34.35
CA SER A 7 -4.53 35.07 35.13
C SER A 7 -4.97 35.86 36.37
N PRO A 8 -4.55 35.49 37.59
CA PRO A 8 -4.85 36.30 38.76
C PRO A 8 -4.09 37.64 38.64
N ARG A 9 -4.82 38.72 38.37
CA ARG A 9 -4.30 40.07 38.65
C ARG A 9 -4.33 40.24 40.16
N SER A 10 -3.17 40.39 40.78
CA SER A 10 -3.12 41.10 42.06
C SER A 10 -3.51 42.54 41.76
N LEU A 11 -4.57 43.07 42.38
CA LEU A 11 -4.74 44.50 42.56
C LEU A 11 -5.64 44.72 43.78
N ASP A 12 -5.13 45.55 44.66
CA ASP A 12 -5.83 46.26 45.71
C ASP A 12 -7.12 46.93 45.21
N ASP A 13 -8.09 47.08 46.12
CA ASP A 13 -9.22 48.01 46.13
C ASP A 13 -9.94 48.30 44.80
N ASP A 14 -11.07 47.63 44.59
CA ASP A 14 -12.41 48.22 44.68
C ASP A 14 -13.44 47.21 44.17
N THR A 15 -14.47 46.97 45.00
CA THR A 15 -15.60 46.07 44.72
C THR A 15 -16.43 46.49 43.51
N PRO A 16 -16.83 45.53 42.65
CA PRO A 16 -18.10 45.60 41.94
C PRO A 16 -19.03 44.47 42.40
N ASP A 17 -20.14 44.85 43.02
CA ASP A 17 -21.19 44.01 43.62
C ASP A 17 -22.06 43.22 42.62
N HIS A 18 -21.58 42.96 41.41
CA HIS A 18 -22.28 42.12 40.44
C HIS A 18 -21.29 41.27 39.63
N VAL A 19 -20.84 40.16 40.23
CA VAL A 19 -20.24 39.08 39.45
C VAL A 19 -21.38 38.20 38.94
N ASP A 20 -21.71 38.33 37.65
CA ASP A 20 -22.62 37.41 36.97
C ASP A 20 -22.10 35.98 37.14
N ARG A 21 -22.74 35.20 38.01
CA ARG A 21 -22.39 33.79 38.21
C ARG A 21 -22.60 33.05 36.90
N ILE A 22 -21.55 32.36 36.44
CA ILE A 22 -21.64 31.45 35.31
C ILE A 22 -22.56 30.30 35.72
N ARG A 23 -23.79 30.28 35.17
CA ARG A 23 -24.82 29.29 35.53
C ARG A 23 -24.39 27.85 35.22
N SER A 24 -23.62 27.65 34.15
CA SER A 24 -23.09 26.35 33.74
C SER A 24 -21.76 26.48 33.00
N LEU A 25 -20.81 25.59 33.28
CA LEU A 25 -19.49 25.52 32.66
C LEU A 25 -19.27 24.12 32.08
N THR A 26 -19.01 24.01 30.77
CA THR A 26 -18.80 22.72 30.10
C THR A 26 -17.53 22.01 30.57
N GLU A 27 -16.47 22.74 30.87
CA GLU A 27 -15.19 22.15 31.27
C GLU A 27 -14.43 23.07 32.22
N LEU A 28 -13.98 22.52 33.35
CA LEU A 28 -13.09 23.18 34.31
C LEU A 28 -11.84 22.34 34.48
N ARG A 29 -10.67 22.91 34.19
CA ARG A 29 -9.38 22.24 34.40
C ARG A 29 -8.63 22.88 35.56
N ILE A 30 -8.44 22.13 36.64
CA ILE A 30 -7.61 22.55 37.76
C ILE A 30 -6.23 21.91 37.57
N THR A 31 -5.24 22.75 37.24
CA THR A 31 -3.85 22.35 37.02
C THR A 31 -2.97 22.97 38.08
N CYS A 32 -2.04 22.19 38.65
CA CYS A 32 -1.02 22.70 39.58
C CYS A 32 0.37 22.57 38.94
N ARG A 33 1.12 23.68 38.90
CA ARG A 33 2.49 23.76 38.31
C ARG A 33 3.62 23.90 39.35
N ILE A 34 3.33 23.85 40.64
CA ILE A 34 4.32 24.20 41.69
C ILE A 34 5.06 22.95 42.19
N ILE A 35 6.40 23.01 42.18
CA ILE A 35 7.37 21.93 42.41
C ILE A 35 7.69 21.73 43.91
N HIS A 36 6.83 22.21 44.82
CA HIS A 36 6.99 22.06 46.28
C HIS A 36 5.63 21.91 46.96
N SER A 37 5.60 21.26 48.13
CA SER A 37 4.35 21.06 48.89
C SER A 37 3.79 22.39 49.42
N VAL A 38 2.93 23.03 48.64
CA VAL A 38 2.22 24.25 49.02
C VAL A 38 0.76 23.88 49.25
N SER A 39 0.19 24.28 50.38
CA SER A 39 -1.28 24.23 50.58
C SER A 39 -1.90 25.13 49.51
N LEU A 40 -2.74 24.57 48.64
CA LEU A 40 -3.43 25.38 47.63
C LEU A 40 -4.21 26.51 48.34
N PRO A 41 -4.16 27.76 47.82
CA PRO A 41 -5.01 28.81 48.33
C PRO A 41 -6.48 28.40 48.21
N ASP A 42 -7.31 28.84 49.16
CA ASP A 42 -8.73 28.55 49.14
C ASP A 42 -9.40 29.21 47.93
N VAL A 43 -9.59 28.44 46.84
CA VAL A 43 -10.28 28.91 45.65
C VAL A 43 -11.81 28.77 45.75
N SER A 44 -12.38 28.47 46.93
CA SER A 44 -13.85 28.38 47.14
C SER A 44 -14.59 29.58 46.55
N ASN A 45 -14.05 30.79 46.73
CA ASN A 45 -14.65 32.01 46.20
C ASN A 45 -14.64 32.04 44.67
N LEU A 46 -13.54 31.62 44.03
CA LEU A 46 -13.45 31.48 42.57
C LEU A 46 -14.43 30.42 42.07
N LEU A 47 -14.53 29.30 42.77
CA LEU A 47 -15.36 28.17 42.36
C LEU A 47 -16.85 28.44 42.56
N SER A 48 -17.21 29.27 43.56
CA SER A 48 -18.57 29.75 43.79
C SER A 48 -19.11 30.63 42.66
N LEU A 49 -18.25 31.06 41.73
CA LEU A 49 -18.66 31.77 40.51
C LEU A 49 -19.28 30.83 39.47
N PHE A 50 -19.06 29.52 39.58
CA PHE A 50 -19.58 28.51 38.67
C PHE A 50 -20.72 27.73 39.35
N GLY A 51 -21.89 27.65 38.71
CA GLY A 51 -23.01 26.83 39.16
C GLY A 51 -22.78 25.36 38.86
N VAL A 52 -23.23 24.90 37.69
CA VAL A 52 -23.06 23.50 37.24
C VAL A 52 -21.77 23.35 36.45
N VAL A 53 -20.94 22.35 36.75
CA VAL A 53 -19.76 22.00 35.91
C VAL A 53 -20.04 20.69 35.19
N GLU A 54 -19.91 20.62 33.87
CA GLU A 54 -20.15 19.35 33.16
C GLU A 54 -18.96 18.40 33.28
N ARG A 55 -17.71 18.90 33.16
CA ARG A 55 -16.49 18.12 33.33
C ARG A 55 -15.45 18.84 34.18
N LEU A 56 -15.01 18.21 35.27
CA LEU A 56 -13.93 18.68 36.13
C LEU A 56 -12.69 17.83 35.92
N HIS A 57 -11.60 18.43 35.42
CA HIS A 57 -10.31 17.78 35.24
C HIS A 57 -9.38 18.14 36.41
N LEU A 58 -8.86 17.13 37.10
CA LEU A 58 -7.85 17.25 38.14
C LEU A 58 -6.51 16.73 37.60
N CYS A 59 -5.58 17.64 37.30
CA CYS A 59 -4.33 17.32 36.59
C CYS A 59 -3.08 17.80 37.36
N GLY A 60 -2.06 16.95 37.43
CA GLY A 60 -0.70 17.30 37.88
C GLY A 60 0.25 17.45 36.69
N PHE A 61 1.29 18.31 36.80
CA PHE A 61 2.38 18.38 35.81
C PHE A 61 3.43 17.27 36.06
N PRO A 62 4.21 16.85 35.05
CA PRO A 62 5.25 15.86 35.22
C PRO A 62 6.46 16.54 35.89
N ALA A 63 6.84 16.09 37.08
CA ALA A 63 8.12 16.46 37.66
C ALA A 63 9.26 15.73 36.92
N ILE A 64 10.31 16.46 36.56
CA ILE A 64 11.49 15.96 35.82
C ILE A 64 12.40 15.08 36.71
N HIS A 65 12.14 14.99 38.02
CA HIS A 65 12.93 14.19 38.96
C HIS A 65 12.08 13.28 39.85
N PRO A 66 12.31 11.95 39.85
CA PRO A 66 11.64 11.03 40.76
C PRO A 66 12.22 11.17 42.18
N GLY A 67 11.42 11.63 43.13
CA GLY A 67 11.79 11.52 44.55
C GLY A 67 11.25 12.57 45.51
N TYR A 68 10.79 13.73 45.03
CA TYR A 68 10.36 14.81 45.93
C TYR A 68 9.24 15.64 45.32
N ASP A 69 7.98 15.20 45.45
CA ASP A 69 6.82 16.10 45.31
C ASP A 69 5.56 15.47 45.95
N ARG A 70 4.84 16.25 46.76
CA ARG A 70 3.52 15.90 47.33
C ARG A 70 2.57 17.07 47.09
N TYR A 71 1.50 16.86 46.32
CA TYR A 71 0.47 17.88 46.11
C TYR A 71 -0.63 17.74 47.18
N ARG A 72 -1.20 18.85 47.66
CA ARG A 72 -2.31 18.88 48.62
C ARG A 72 -3.48 19.66 48.03
N TYR A 73 -4.65 19.04 47.96
CA TYR A 73 -5.92 19.73 47.70
C TYR A 73 -6.68 19.82 49.02
N ASP A 74 -7.06 21.03 49.43
CA ASP A 74 -7.85 21.25 50.65
C ASP A 74 -9.35 21.10 50.35
N LYS A 75 -10.12 20.70 51.36
CA LYS A 75 -11.57 20.46 51.30
C LYS A 75 -12.36 21.69 50.86
N SER A 76 -11.87 22.89 51.17
CA SER A 76 -12.52 24.13 50.77
C SER A 76 -12.52 24.28 49.24
N THR A 77 -11.41 23.91 48.59
CA THR A 77 -11.17 24.03 47.14
C THR A 77 -12.12 23.22 46.26
N ILE A 78 -12.98 22.34 46.78
CA ILE A 78 -13.99 21.61 45.95
C ILE A 78 -15.41 21.84 46.48
N ARG A 79 -15.57 22.54 47.62
CA ARG A 79 -16.89 22.85 48.18
C ARG A 79 -17.66 23.79 47.26
N GLY A 80 -18.85 23.35 46.84
CA GLY A 80 -19.78 24.14 46.04
C GLY A 80 -19.79 23.82 44.55
N LEU A 81 -18.91 22.92 44.07
CA LEU A 81 -18.97 22.41 42.71
C LEU A 81 -19.95 21.23 42.63
N GLU A 82 -20.81 21.24 41.61
CA GLU A 82 -21.66 20.11 41.23
C GLU A 82 -21.20 19.54 39.87
N PRO A 83 -20.02 18.86 39.80
CA PRO A 83 -19.51 18.34 38.55
C PRO A 83 -20.30 17.10 38.11
N LYS A 84 -20.85 17.10 36.90
CA LYS A 84 -21.47 15.88 36.35
C LYS A 84 -20.43 14.78 36.15
N CYS A 85 -19.24 15.13 35.66
CA CYS A 85 -18.13 14.20 35.43
C CYS A 85 -16.82 14.69 36.08
N ILE A 86 -16.11 13.79 36.75
CA ILE A 86 -14.75 14.04 37.28
C ILE A 86 -13.75 13.19 36.50
N ILE A 87 -12.68 13.84 36.03
CA ILE A 87 -11.57 13.22 35.30
C ILE A 87 -10.29 13.40 36.11
N VAL A 88 -9.74 12.29 36.61
CA VAL A 88 -8.52 12.26 37.41
C VAL A 88 -7.36 11.78 36.55
N ASN A 89 -6.29 12.57 36.47
CA ASN A 89 -5.16 12.34 35.56
C ASN A 89 -5.61 12.28 34.11
N ASP A 90 -6.05 13.43 33.59
CA ASP A 90 -6.41 13.60 32.17
C ASP A 90 -5.34 12.92 31.28
N PRO A 91 -5.73 12.00 30.37
CA PRO A 91 -4.81 11.31 29.48
C PRO A 91 -3.92 12.25 28.63
N ALA A 92 -4.32 13.52 28.46
CA ALA A 92 -3.53 14.54 27.77
C ALA A 92 -2.50 15.26 28.67
N CYS A 93 -2.56 15.07 30.00
CA CYS A 93 -1.68 15.69 30.99
C CYS A 93 -0.67 14.66 31.51
N TYR A 94 0.56 14.76 31.04
CA TYR A 94 1.65 13.86 31.43
C TYR A 94 2.10 14.19 32.87
N GLY A 95 1.96 13.28 33.84
CA GLY A 95 2.49 13.45 35.21
C GLY A 95 1.70 12.70 36.29
N PRO A 96 2.35 12.16 37.35
CA PRO A 96 1.63 11.49 38.44
C PRO A 96 0.91 12.51 39.33
N LEU A 97 -0.42 12.43 39.42
CA LEU A 97 -1.17 13.19 40.42
C LEU A 97 -1.10 12.46 41.77
N LEU A 98 -0.26 12.96 42.66
CA LEU A 98 -0.34 12.63 44.09
C LEU A 98 -1.37 13.54 44.74
N LEU A 99 -2.64 13.16 44.68
CA LEU A 99 -3.68 13.76 45.53
C LEU A 99 -3.37 13.38 46.98
N LYS A 100 -3.38 14.36 47.89
CA LYS A 100 -3.49 14.11 49.32
C LYS A 100 -4.65 14.92 49.87
N LEU A 101 -5.78 14.28 50.12
CA LEU A 101 -6.97 14.89 50.67
C LEU A 101 -6.81 14.97 52.19
N CYS A 102 -6.91 16.18 52.74
CA CYS A 102 -6.75 16.37 54.19
C CYS A 102 -7.90 15.72 55.00
N THR A 103 -9.07 15.47 54.38
CA THR A 103 -10.23 14.71 54.89
C THR A 103 -11.14 14.28 53.73
N SER A 104 -12.06 13.32 53.94
CA SER A 104 -13.00 12.83 52.92
C SER A 104 -13.79 13.97 52.24
N PRO A 105 -13.84 14.03 50.88
CA PRO A 105 -14.46 15.12 50.13
C PRO A 105 -16.00 15.04 50.21
N ALA A 106 -16.67 16.20 50.25
CA ALA A 106 -18.13 16.26 50.17
C ALA A 106 -18.54 16.57 48.73
N ILE A 107 -18.85 15.54 47.96
CA ILE A 107 -19.31 15.63 46.57
C ILE A 107 -20.84 15.53 46.59
N SER A 108 -21.56 16.53 46.07
CA SER A 108 -23.03 16.56 46.11
C SER A 108 -23.66 15.69 45.03
N TYR A 109 -23.07 15.64 43.83
CA TYR A 109 -23.55 14.82 42.71
C TYR A 109 -22.44 14.66 41.65
N VAL A 110 -22.12 13.41 41.28
CA VAL A 110 -21.24 13.03 40.17
C VAL A 110 -21.85 11.80 39.49
N ASP A 111 -22.17 11.88 38.21
CA ASP A 111 -22.72 10.75 37.46
C ASP A 111 -21.64 9.87 36.81
N SER A 112 -20.48 10.46 36.50
CA SER A 112 -19.41 9.80 35.74
C SER A 112 -18.03 10.07 36.33
N PHE A 113 -17.19 9.05 36.38
CA PHE A 113 -15.81 9.13 36.86
C PHE A 113 -14.85 8.51 35.85
N VAL A 114 -13.78 9.23 35.50
CA VAL A 114 -12.73 8.76 34.58
C VAL A 114 -11.39 8.76 35.31
N VAL A 115 -10.71 7.61 35.29
CA VAL A 115 -9.41 7.41 35.95
C VAL A 115 -8.39 6.83 34.98
N SER A 116 -7.19 7.42 34.95
CA SER A 116 -6.04 6.88 34.21
C SER A 116 -5.18 5.97 35.10
N VAL A 117 -5.07 4.69 34.73
CA VAL A 117 -4.37 3.61 35.44
C VAL A 117 -2.91 3.47 34.95
N GLY A 118 -2.21 4.60 34.81
CA GLY A 118 -0.86 4.68 34.26
C GLY A 118 0.25 4.14 35.19
N ALA A 119 1.43 3.86 34.64
CA ALA A 119 2.53 3.22 35.38
C ALA A 119 3.24 4.11 36.43
N SER A 120 2.96 5.42 36.46
CA SER A 120 3.52 6.37 37.44
C SER A 120 2.62 6.65 38.66
N GLN A 121 1.45 6.02 38.79
CA GLN A 121 0.50 6.20 39.89
C GLN A 121 0.96 5.46 41.17
N PRO A 122 1.23 6.16 42.31
CA PRO A 122 1.67 5.46 43.53
C PRO A 122 0.60 5.34 44.64
N ASN A 123 -0.56 6.01 44.56
CA ASN A 123 -1.49 6.07 45.71
C ASN A 123 -2.98 5.93 45.33
N TRP A 124 -3.50 4.70 45.42
CA TRP A 124 -4.89 4.36 45.12
C TRP A 124 -5.88 4.77 46.22
N ASP A 125 -5.44 4.91 47.48
CA ASP A 125 -6.29 5.29 48.62
C ASP A 125 -7.03 6.63 48.40
N GLU A 126 -6.39 7.57 47.71
CA GLU A 126 -6.92 8.92 47.48
C GLU A 126 -7.91 8.95 46.30
N VAL A 127 -7.70 8.07 45.31
CA VAL A 127 -8.67 7.83 44.24
C VAL A 127 -9.89 7.14 44.83
N ALA A 128 -9.69 6.13 45.69
CA ALA A 128 -10.75 5.45 46.41
C ALA A 128 -11.60 6.43 47.22
N HIS A 129 -11.00 7.31 48.02
CA HIS A 129 -11.75 8.32 48.77
C HIS A 129 -12.62 9.25 47.90
N LEU A 130 -12.18 9.59 46.68
CA LEU A 130 -12.98 10.40 45.73
C LEU A 130 -14.16 9.63 45.16
N VAL A 131 -13.93 8.37 44.79
CA VAL A 131 -14.97 7.48 44.25
C VAL A 131 -16.00 7.15 45.34
N GLU A 132 -15.55 6.84 46.54
CA GLU A 132 -16.41 6.59 47.70
C GLU A 132 -17.26 7.81 48.06
N ALA A 133 -16.70 9.01 47.95
CA ALA A 133 -17.43 10.26 48.15
C ALA A 133 -18.51 10.53 47.08
N ALA A 134 -18.34 10.01 45.87
CA ALA A 134 -19.41 10.05 44.85
C ALA A 134 -20.58 9.11 45.22
N GLY A 135 -20.29 8.01 45.92
CA GLY A 135 -21.28 7.14 46.57
C GLY A 135 -22.39 6.69 45.63
N GLU A 136 -23.64 6.87 46.06
CA GLU A 136 -24.85 6.51 45.28
C GLU A 136 -25.06 7.35 44.01
N GLY A 137 -24.36 8.47 43.83
CA GLY A 137 -24.47 9.30 42.64
C GLY A 137 -23.80 8.69 41.41
N LEU A 138 -22.75 7.88 41.60
CA LEU A 138 -21.91 7.39 40.52
C LEU A 138 -22.61 6.30 39.69
N LYS A 139 -22.80 6.56 38.40
CA LYS A 139 -23.42 5.64 37.43
C LYS A 139 -22.45 5.09 36.40
N HIS A 140 -21.39 5.83 36.08
CA HIS A 140 -20.45 5.46 35.01
C HIS A 140 -19.00 5.56 35.47
N LEU A 141 -18.23 4.48 35.34
CA LEU A 141 -16.79 4.46 35.58
C LEU A 141 -16.04 4.23 34.26
N THR A 142 -14.97 4.97 34.00
CA THR A 142 -14.07 4.74 32.87
C THR A 142 -12.62 4.60 33.36
N CYS A 143 -12.02 3.43 33.12
CA CYS A 143 -10.62 3.14 33.40
C CYS A 143 -9.79 3.24 32.11
N VAL A 144 -8.87 4.18 32.05
CA VAL A 144 -8.01 4.46 30.90
C VAL A 144 -6.62 3.85 31.13
N HIS A 145 -5.99 3.28 30.11
CA HIS A 145 -4.61 2.76 30.17
C HIS A 145 -4.36 1.76 31.31
N MET A 146 -5.06 0.63 31.37
CA MET A 146 -4.87 -0.42 32.41
C MET A 146 -3.43 -0.97 32.45
N LEU A 147 -2.48 -0.25 33.06
CA LEU A 147 -1.04 -0.58 33.14
C LEU A 147 -0.62 -1.09 34.54
N GLN A 148 -1.52 -1.08 35.51
CA GLN A 148 -1.32 -1.63 36.85
C GLN A 148 -2.43 -2.64 37.21
N CYS A 149 -2.08 -3.69 37.94
CA CYS A 149 -3.02 -4.69 38.44
C CYS A 149 -3.75 -4.15 39.67
N ILE A 150 -4.94 -3.61 39.48
CA ILE A 150 -5.81 -3.07 40.54
C ILE A 150 -7.14 -3.82 40.61
N THR A 151 -7.81 -3.68 41.75
CA THR A 151 -9.08 -4.33 42.08
C THR A 151 -10.21 -3.30 42.24
N CYS A 152 -11.44 -3.76 42.43
CA CYS A 152 -12.59 -2.89 42.68
C CYS A 152 -12.43 -2.12 44.00
N ASP A 153 -11.77 -2.73 44.99
CA ASP A 153 -11.52 -2.12 46.30
C ASP A 153 -10.45 -1.04 46.21
N ASP A 154 -9.40 -1.25 45.39
CA ASP A 154 -8.36 -0.24 45.16
C ASP A 154 -8.93 1.06 44.52
N ILE A 155 -9.99 0.95 43.71
CA ILE A 155 -10.68 2.13 43.14
C ILE A 155 -11.77 2.67 44.08
N GLY A 156 -12.19 1.91 45.11
CA GLY A 156 -13.23 2.34 46.04
C GLY A 156 -14.67 2.21 45.53
N ILE A 157 -14.91 1.48 44.42
CA ILE A 157 -16.26 1.38 43.83
C ILE A 157 -17.24 0.52 44.65
N GLY A 158 -16.78 -0.17 45.69
CA GLY A 158 -17.64 -0.94 46.60
C GLY A 158 -18.73 -0.10 47.27
N HIS A 159 -18.53 1.22 47.39
CA HIS A 159 -19.48 2.17 47.99
C HIS A 159 -20.43 2.82 46.97
N CYS A 160 -20.41 2.37 45.70
CA CYS A 160 -21.19 2.96 44.61
C CYS A 160 -22.25 1.98 44.07
N PRO A 161 -23.35 1.70 44.79
CA PRO A 161 -24.30 0.63 44.44
C PRO A 161 -25.09 0.90 43.15
N ASN A 162 -25.15 2.15 42.70
CA ASN A 162 -25.89 2.59 41.51
C ASN A 162 -25.04 2.58 40.23
N LEU A 163 -23.85 1.99 40.24
CA LEU A 163 -23.02 1.86 39.06
C LEU A 163 -23.75 1.07 37.96
N GLU A 164 -23.96 1.68 36.81
CA GLU A 164 -24.68 1.12 35.65
C GLU A 164 -23.71 0.64 34.55
N THR A 165 -22.59 1.36 34.36
CA THR A 165 -21.62 1.11 33.28
C THR A 165 -20.17 1.18 33.78
N ILE A 166 -19.33 0.21 33.37
CA ILE A 166 -17.87 0.28 33.48
C ILE A 166 -17.25 0.25 32.08
N THR A 167 -16.36 1.20 31.77
CA THR A 167 -15.67 1.31 30.49
C THR A 167 -14.17 1.15 30.68
N PHE A 168 -13.53 0.28 29.90
CA PHE A 168 -12.08 0.17 29.80
C PHE A 168 -11.63 0.80 28.49
N GLN A 169 -10.84 1.86 28.56
CA GLN A 169 -10.35 2.59 27.39
C GLN A 169 -8.87 2.29 27.10
N PHE A 170 -8.58 1.88 25.88
CA PHE A 170 -7.24 1.54 25.40
C PHE A 170 -6.75 2.52 24.36
N PHE A 171 -5.46 2.81 24.42
CA PHE A 171 -4.73 3.49 23.35
C PHE A 171 -3.62 2.53 22.89
N VAL A 172 -3.68 2.10 21.62
CA VAL A 172 -2.81 1.02 21.10
C VAL A 172 -1.42 1.53 20.66
N HIS A 173 -1.18 2.85 20.67
CA HIS A 173 0.11 3.46 20.30
C HIS A 173 0.57 4.52 21.27
N ASP A 174 1.13 4.10 22.40
CA ASP A 174 2.07 4.93 23.14
C ASP A 174 3.43 4.24 23.10
N ASP A 175 4.22 4.55 22.06
CA ASP A 175 5.62 4.12 21.91
C ASP A 175 6.51 4.59 23.07
N GLN A 176 5.95 5.37 24.01
CA GLN A 176 6.61 5.86 25.22
C GLN A 176 6.59 4.86 26.39
N TRP A 177 5.79 3.80 26.35
CA TRP A 177 5.67 2.86 27.48
C TRP A 177 5.94 1.44 27.02
N PHE A 178 7.10 0.89 27.43
CA PHE A 178 7.52 -0.50 27.28
C PHE A 178 6.61 -1.50 28.05
N PHE A 179 5.28 -1.37 27.97
CA PHE A 179 4.32 -2.22 28.68
C PHE A 179 3.61 -3.16 27.69
N PRO A 180 3.94 -4.46 27.69
CA PRO A 180 3.40 -5.42 26.73
C PRO A 180 1.87 -5.56 26.82
N ASN A 181 1.21 -5.75 25.67
CA ASN A 181 -0.26 -5.89 25.59
C ASN A 181 -0.81 -7.02 26.48
N TYR A 182 -0.12 -8.16 26.59
CA TYR A 182 -0.58 -9.27 27.42
C TYR A 182 -0.72 -8.90 28.90
N LYS A 183 0.12 -7.97 29.40
CA LYS A 183 0.02 -7.49 30.78
C LYS A 183 -1.20 -6.59 30.99
N ARG A 184 -1.64 -5.86 29.97
CA ARG A 184 -2.88 -5.06 30.03
C ARG A 184 -4.09 -5.97 30.18
N TRP A 185 -4.12 -7.07 29.42
CA TRP A 185 -5.15 -8.10 29.53
C TRP A 185 -5.12 -8.81 30.89
N GLU A 186 -3.93 -9.06 31.45
CA GLU A 186 -3.79 -9.55 32.84
C GLU A 186 -4.40 -8.58 33.87
N CYS A 187 -4.11 -7.27 33.77
CA CYS A 187 -4.64 -6.27 34.70
C CYS A 187 -6.17 -6.22 34.65
N ILE A 188 -6.75 -6.27 33.44
CA ILE A 188 -8.20 -6.30 33.22
C ILE A 188 -8.82 -7.57 33.80
N PHE A 189 -8.21 -8.72 33.53
CA PHE A 189 -8.67 -9.99 34.08
C PHE A 189 -8.76 -9.93 35.61
N ARG A 190 -7.74 -9.37 36.27
CA ARG A 190 -7.73 -9.24 37.75
C ARG A 190 -8.82 -8.30 38.24
N PHE A 191 -8.99 -7.14 37.61
CA PHE A 191 -10.05 -6.20 37.97
C PHE A 191 -11.44 -6.83 37.81
N LEU A 192 -11.71 -7.48 36.67
CA LEU A 192 -12.99 -8.17 36.43
C LEU A 192 -13.20 -9.36 37.36
N SER A 193 -12.14 -10.06 37.76
CA SER A 193 -12.23 -11.15 38.73
C SER A 193 -12.63 -10.63 40.11
N SER A 194 -12.06 -9.49 40.52
CA SER A 194 -12.48 -8.79 41.75
C SER A 194 -13.94 -8.36 41.68
N LEU A 195 -14.38 -7.84 40.53
CA LEU A 195 -15.76 -7.45 40.28
C LEU A 195 -16.70 -8.67 40.35
N ALA A 196 -16.29 -9.80 39.76
CA ALA A 196 -17.05 -11.05 39.79
C ALA A 196 -17.21 -11.62 41.20
N ALA A 197 -16.19 -11.47 42.06
CA ALA A 197 -16.26 -11.90 43.45
C ALA A 197 -17.26 -11.09 44.29
N THR A 198 -17.52 -9.84 43.91
CA THR A 198 -18.32 -8.87 44.68
C THR A 198 -19.54 -8.35 43.92
N TYR A 199 -19.92 -8.98 42.81
CA TYR A 199 -20.91 -8.48 41.83
C TYR A 199 -22.27 -8.08 42.40
N ARG A 200 -22.65 -8.66 43.54
CA ARG A 200 -23.91 -8.38 44.25
C ARG A 200 -23.97 -6.97 44.82
N ASN A 201 -22.82 -6.32 44.99
CA ASN A 201 -22.73 -4.94 45.48
C ASN A 201 -23.22 -3.92 44.44
N TRP A 202 -23.34 -4.31 43.16
CA TRP A 202 -23.75 -3.43 42.05
C TRP A 202 -24.97 -3.99 41.30
N PRO A 203 -26.17 -4.01 41.90
CA PRO A 203 -27.37 -4.56 41.27
C PRO A 203 -27.69 -3.90 39.91
N ASN A 204 -27.38 -2.62 39.77
CA ASN A 204 -27.69 -1.81 38.59
C ASN A 204 -26.68 -1.95 37.44
N LEU A 205 -25.53 -2.61 37.65
CA LEU A 205 -24.48 -2.74 36.64
C LEU A 205 -24.93 -3.64 35.49
N HIS A 206 -25.31 -3.05 34.36
CA HIS A 206 -25.82 -3.79 33.21
C HIS A 206 -24.95 -3.62 31.96
N THR A 207 -23.86 -2.86 32.01
CA THR A 207 -23.00 -2.67 30.83
C THR A 207 -21.51 -2.64 31.19
N ILE A 208 -20.71 -3.42 30.47
CA ILE A 208 -19.24 -3.34 30.46
C ILE A 208 -18.80 -3.01 29.04
N ILE A 209 -18.00 -1.96 28.88
CA ILE A 209 -17.56 -1.45 27.59
C ILE A 209 -16.05 -1.60 27.47
N PHE A 210 -15.56 -2.17 26.38
CA PHE A 210 -14.16 -2.07 25.98
C PHE A 210 -14.05 -1.09 24.83
N SER A 211 -13.48 0.09 25.11
CA SER A 211 -13.29 1.15 24.14
C SER A 211 -11.84 1.14 23.65
N ILE A 212 -11.60 0.67 22.42
CA ILE A 212 -10.25 0.60 21.86
C ILE A 212 -10.06 1.79 20.91
N SER A 213 -9.18 2.70 21.28
CA SER A 213 -8.80 3.86 20.47
C SER A 213 -7.46 3.61 19.79
N THR A 214 -7.47 3.62 18.46
CA THR A 214 -6.28 3.53 17.62
C THR A 214 -6.06 4.91 17.01
N ARG A 215 -4.93 5.57 17.29
CA ARG A 215 -4.57 6.77 16.50
C ARG A 215 -4.09 6.32 15.13
N ASP A 216 -4.88 6.66 14.11
CA ASP A 216 -4.59 6.87 12.69
C ASP A 216 -3.70 5.89 11.89
N ILE A 217 -3.16 4.78 12.44
CA ILE A 217 -2.30 3.87 11.63
C ILE A 217 -2.60 2.36 11.78
N LEU A 218 -3.36 1.88 12.76
CA LEU A 218 -3.51 0.42 12.95
C LEU A 218 -4.93 -0.02 13.32
N LEU A 219 -5.73 -0.37 12.32
CA LEU A 219 -6.87 -1.30 12.45
C LEU A 219 -6.43 -2.77 12.61
N HIS A 220 -5.12 -3.05 12.71
CA HIS A 220 -4.55 -4.40 12.74
C HIS A 220 -3.95 -4.78 14.11
N TYR A 221 -4.73 -4.71 15.19
CA TYR A 221 -4.34 -5.42 16.42
C TYR A 221 -4.52 -6.93 16.19
N ARG A 222 -3.44 -7.63 15.83
CA ARG A 222 -3.39 -9.10 15.90
C ARG A 222 -2.88 -9.50 17.29
N PRO A 223 -3.70 -10.15 18.14
CA PRO A 223 -3.23 -10.63 19.44
C PRO A 223 -2.03 -11.55 19.23
N SER A 224 -0.93 -11.25 19.89
CA SER A 224 0.24 -12.13 19.91
C SER A 224 -0.13 -13.47 20.56
N THR A 225 0.68 -14.50 20.34
CA THR A 225 0.52 -15.80 21.00
C THR A 225 0.50 -15.70 22.53
N ARG A 226 1.08 -14.64 23.11
CA ARG A 226 1.07 -14.37 24.55
C ARG A 226 -0.20 -13.65 25.05
N ASP A 227 -0.96 -13.01 24.15
CA ASP A 227 -2.22 -12.34 24.50
C ASP A 227 -3.39 -13.33 24.61
N GLN A 228 -3.34 -14.41 23.82
CA GLN A 228 -4.40 -15.42 23.68
C GLN A 228 -4.88 -16.04 25.01
N PRO A 229 -4.01 -16.45 25.96
CA PRO A 229 -4.48 -17.03 27.22
C PRO A 229 -5.25 -16.02 28.09
N TRP A 230 -4.82 -14.76 28.11
CA TRP A 230 -5.44 -13.72 28.92
C TRP A 230 -6.77 -13.25 28.33
N LEU A 231 -6.86 -13.15 27.00
CA LEU A 231 -8.13 -12.87 26.32
C LEU A 231 -9.20 -13.92 26.66
N ARG A 232 -8.84 -15.21 26.60
CA ARG A 232 -9.73 -16.30 27.03
C ARG A 232 -10.09 -16.22 28.50
N ALA A 233 -9.15 -15.83 29.36
CA ALA A 233 -9.40 -15.66 30.79
C ALA A 233 -10.38 -14.51 31.07
N VAL A 234 -10.21 -13.37 30.39
CA VAL A 234 -11.14 -12.21 30.46
C VAL A 234 -12.53 -12.61 29.99
N GLU A 235 -12.62 -13.30 28.85
CA GLU A 235 -13.88 -13.83 28.32
C GLU A 235 -14.56 -14.77 29.33
N GLY A 236 -13.81 -15.69 29.94
CA GLY A 236 -14.31 -16.61 30.96
C GLY A 236 -14.92 -15.88 32.18
N VAL A 237 -14.29 -14.81 32.66
CA VAL A 237 -14.81 -14.03 33.80
C VAL A 237 -16.02 -13.19 33.41
N ILE A 238 -16.07 -12.65 32.18
CA ILE A 238 -17.24 -11.95 31.66
C ILE A 238 -18.44 -12.90 31.56
N LEU A 239 -18.22 -14.12 31.06
CA LEU A 239 -19.23 -15.17 31.04
C LEU A 239 -19.66 -15.54 32.47
N GLN A 240 -18.73 -15.67 33.41
CA GLN A 240 -19.08 -15.90 34.82
C GLN A 240 -19.96 -14.78 35.39
N LEU A 241 -19.65 -13.51 35.11
CA LEU A 241 -20.43 -12.35 35.52
C LEU A 241 -21.85 -12.36 34.91
N ALA A 242 -21.96 -12.72 33.64
CA ALA A 242 -23.25 -12.86 32.95
C ALA A 242 -24.08 -14.03 33.52
N HIS A 243 -23.44 -15.16 33.80
CA HIS A 243 -24.09 -16.36 34.36
C HIS A 243 -24.52 -16.17 35.82
N SER A 244 -23.71 -15.48 36.63
CA SER A 244 -23.97 -15.22 38.06
C SER A 244 -25.19 -14.33 38.30
N ARG A 245 -25.71 -13.68 37.26
CA ARG A 245 -26.96 -12.90 37.26
C ARG A 245 -28.20 -13.70 36.79
N LEU A 246 -28.03 -14.88 36.20
CA LEU A 246 -29.12 -15.59 35.50
C LEU A 246 -29.61 -16.89 36.17
N LEU A 247 -28.98 -17.40 37.25
CA LEU A 247 -29.39 -18.70 37.83
C LEU A 247 -29.48 -18.72 39.37
N SER A 248 -30.57 -19.30 39.86
CA SER A 248 -30.59 -19.97 41.18
C SER A 248 -29.82 -21.31 41.10
N PRO A 249 -29.30 -21.86 42.21
CA PRO A 249 -28.30 -22.94 42.20
C PRO A 249 -28.70 -24.29 41.59
N ARG A 250 -29.91 -24.46 41.04
CA ARG A 250 -30.47 -25.76 40.61
C ARG A 250 -30.32 -26.10 39.12
N MET A 251 -29.79 -25.23 38.27
CA MET A 251 -29.81 -25.41 36.81
C MET A 251 -28.43 -25.65 36.15
N ILE A 252 -27.47 -26.20 36.90
CA ILE A 252 -26.17 -26.62 36.35
C ILE A 252 -26.30 -28.09 35.94
N ARG A 253 -26.80 -28.39 34.73
CA ARG A 253 -26.49 -29.69 34.10
C ARG A 253 -26.69 -29.90 32.59
N ASP A 254 -27.34 -29.03 31.82
CA ASP A 254 -27.47 -29.24 30.37
C ASP A 254 -27.10 -28.00 29.56
N GLN A 255 -25.99 -28.07 28.79
CA GLN A 255 -25.44 -26.95 28.01
C GLN A 255 -26.03 -26.79 26.60
N GLU A 256 -26.78 -27.76 26.07
CA GLU A 256 -27.34 -27.65 24.71
C GLU A 256 -28.80 -27.15 24.67
N TYR A 257 -29.53 -27.17 25.79
CA TYR A 257 -30.98 -26.91 25.79
C TYR A 257 -31.36 -25.42 25.87
N LEU A 258 -30.39 -24.50 26.02
CA LEU A 258 -30.66 -23.08 26.32
C LEU A 258 -30.43 -22.11 25.15
N ARG A 259 -30.08 -22.59 23.95
CA ARG A 259 -29.89 -21.72 22.75
C ARG A 259 -31.18 -21.06 22.27
N ASP A 260 -32.34 -21.64 22.55
CA ASP A 260 -33.59 -21.29 21.83
C ASP A 260 -34.59 -20.40 22.60
N ARG A 261 -34.25 -19.93 23.81
CA ARG A 261 -35.15 -19.03 24.58
C ARG A 261 -34.44 -17.83 25.19
N TRP A 262 -33.93 -16.94 24.34
CA TRP A 262 -33.44 -15.63 24.75
C TRP A 262 -34.49 -14.52 24.63
N GLY A 263 -35.56 -14.64 25.42
CA GLY A 263 -36.55 -13.57 25.60
C GLY A 263 -36.46 -12.90 26.97
N ASN A 264 -36.07 -11.62 26.99
CA ASN A 264 -36.29 -10.59 28.03
C ASN A 264 -36.13 -10.98 29.52
N THR A 265 -34.91 -10.82 30.05
CA THR A 265 -34.60 -10.40 31.44
C THR A 265 -33.18 -9.80 31.45
N ALA A 266 -32.93 -8.74 32.25
CA ALA A 266 -31.77 -7.84 32.17
C ALA A 266 -30.41 -8.55 32.04
N LYS A 267 -29.83 -8.51 30.82
CA LYS A 267 -28.53 -9.10 30.47
C LYS A 267 -27.43 -8.04 30.60
N LEU A 268 -26.35 -8.36 31.31
CA LEU A 268 -25.09 -7.61 31.24
C LEU A 268 -24.66 -7.50 29.77
N GLN A 269 -24.62 -6.29 29.22
CA GLN A 269 -24.25 -6.01 27.84
C GLN A 269 -22.75 -5.75 27.74
N LEU A 270 -22.05 -6.54 26.93
CA LEU A 270 -20.68 -6.27 26.52
C LEU A 270 -20.70 -5.42 25.25
N LYS A 271 -20.06 -4.25 25.24
CA LYS A 271 -19.90 -3.42 24.04
C LYS A 271 -18.43 -3.22 23.73
N ILE A 272 -18.02 -3.54 22.50
CA ILE A 272 -16.69 -3.18 22.00
C ILE A 272 -16.87 -1.99 21.09
N VAL A 273 -16.29 -0.85 21.47
CA VAL A 273 -16.41 0.39 20.72
C VAL A 273 -15.05 0.74 20.14
N PRO A 274 -14.80 0.46 18.85
CA PRO A 274 -13.64 1.01 18.16
C PRO A 274 -13.86 2.52 18.00
N HIS A 275 -13.00 3.34 18.59
CA HIS A 275 -13.05 4.79 18.38
C HIS A 275 -12.41 5.14 17.03
N CYS A 276 -13.18 4.97 15.95
CA CYS A 276 -13.02 5.72 14.71
C CYS A 276 -13.82 7.02 14.85
N LYS A 277 -13.36 8.13 14.25
CA LYS A 277 -14.05 9.44 14.28
C LYS A 277 -15.46 9.45 13.66
N ILE A 278 -15.99 8.31 13.23
CA ILE A 278 -17.31 8.16 12.60
C ILE A 278 -18.00 6.96 13.25
N GLY A 279 -19.05 7.20 14.02
CA GLY A 279 -19.62 6.23 14.94
C GLY A 279 -20.51 5.16 14.29
N HIS A 280 -20.45 3.95 14.83
CA HIS A 280 -21.59 3.08 15.23
C HIS A 280 -21.07 1.99 16.19
N PRO A 281 -21.82 1.60 17.25
CA PRO A 281 -21.41 0.55 18.18
C PRO A 281 -21.73 -0.86 17.63
N ILE A 282 -20.74 -1.76 17.64
CA ILE A 282 -20.89 -3.19 17.27
C ILE A 282 -21.29 -3.98 18.52
N SER A 283 -22.28 -4.87 18.41
CA SER A 283 -23.02 -5.36 19.59
C SER A 283 -22.77 -6.83 19.98
N ARG A 284 -22.08 -7.65 19.15
CA ARG A 284 -21.70 -9.04 19.49
C ARG A 284 -20.39 -9.49 18.81
N PHE A 285 -19.63 -10.38 19.45
CA PHE A 285 -18.47 -11.05 18.85
C PHE A 285 -18.85 -11.96 17.67
N GLU A 286 -20.08 -12.46 17.62
CA GLU A 286 -20.57 -13.33 16.53
C GLU A 286 -20.82 -12.55 15.21
N GLU A 287 -20.99 -11.22 15.27
CA GLU A 287 -21.04 -10.37 14.06
C GLU A 287 -19.65 -10.21 13.41
N CYS A 288 -18.56 -10.60 14.09
CA CYS A 288 -17.26 -10.74 13.44
C CYS A 288 -17.20 -11.94 12.50
N GLU A 289 -17.99 -13.01 12.67
CA GLU A 289 -17.96 -14.12 11.71
C GLU A 289 -18.87 -13.85 10.50
N GLU A 290 -20.03 -13.21 10.67
CA GLU A 290 -20.94 -12.92 9.56
C GLU A 290 -20.50 -11.73 8.68
N VAL A 291 -19.74 -10.76 9.21
CA VAL A 291 -19.14 -9.69 8.38
C VAL A 291 -17.78 -10.10 7.81
N MET A 292 -17.07 -11.07 8.40
CA MET A 292 -15.79 -11.57 7.86
C MET A 292 -15.96 -12.70 6.82
N GLY A 293 -17.20 -13.00 6.42
CA GLY A 293 -17.53 -13.92 5.34
C GLY A 293 -18.16 -13.28 4.10
N GLN A 294 -18.40 -11.96 4.08
CA GLN A 294 -18.84 -11.29 2.86
C GLN A 294 -17.62 -11.01 1.97
N SER A 295 -17.46 -11.85 0.93
CA SER A 295 -16.77 -11.42 -0.28
C SER A 295 -17.44 -10.12 -0.75
N TYR A 296 -16.83 -8.96 -0.47
CA TYR A 296 -17.30 -7.70 -1.04
C TYR A 296 -17.27 -7.85 -2.56
N GLN A 297 -18.45 -7.85 -3.17
CA GLN A 297 -18.59 -7.92 -4.60
C GLN A 297 -17.85 -6.73 -5.23
N TRP A 298 -16.95 -7.02 -6.16
CA TRP A 298 -16.25 -6.00 -6.94
C TRP A 298 -16.69 -6.10 -8.41
N PRO A 299 -17.05 -4.98 -9.09
CA PRO A 299 -17.13 -3.64 -8.52
C PRO A 299 -18.37 -3.54 -7.61
N PRO A 300 -18.40 -2.59 -6.67
CA PRO A 300 -19.59 -2.36 -5.85
C PRO A 300 -20.81 -2.02 -6.71
N ASP A 301 -21.99 -2.37 -6.22
CA ASP A 301 -23.24 -2.01 -6.90
C ASP A 301 -23.51 -0.51 -6.79
N ILE A 302 -23.90 0.08 -7.92
CA ILE A 302 -24.23 1.49 -8.07
C ILE A 302 -25.46 1.64 -8.95
N THR A 303 -26.18 2.75 -8.81
CA THR A 303 -27.32 3.07 -9.68
C THR A 303 -26.86 3.51 -11.07
N GLU A 304 -27.74 3.45 -12.05
CA GLU A 304 -27.45 3.93 -13.43
C GLU A 304 -27.01 5.39 -13.44
N SER A 305 -27.69 6.26 -12.68
CA SER A 305 -27.31 7.69 -12.55
C SER A 305 -25.92 7.89 -11.92
N GLN A 306 -25.54 7.04 -10.95
CA GLN A 306 -24.19 7.07 -10.39
C GLN A 306 -23.14 6.60 -11.41
N LEU A 307 -23.45 5.58 -12.20
CA LEU A 307 -22.59 5.08 -13.27
C LEU A 307 -22.37 6.13 -14.36
N GLU A 308 -23.43 6.80 -14.81
CA GLU A 308 -23.37 7.91 -15.77
C GLU A 308 -22.51 9.06 -15.22
N THR A 309 -22.70 9.40 -13.95
CA THR A 309 -21.91 10.45 -13.28
C THR A 309 -20.43 10.10 -13.24
N LEU A 310 -20.07 8.87 -12.81
CA LEU A 310 -18.67 8.42 -12.78
C LEU A 310 -18.08 8.37 -14.19
N THR A 311 -18.82 7.89 -15.17
CA THR A 311 -18.37 7.80 -16.57
C THR A 311 -18.06 9.19 -17.13
N LEU A 312 -18.96 10.16 -16.93
CA LEU A 312 -18.76 11.53 -17.37
C LEU A 312 -17.54 12.18 -16.68
N LEU A 313 -17.43 12.04 -15.36
CA LEU A 313 -16.32 12.60 -14.60
C LEU A 313 -14.98 11.96 -15.00
N ALA A 314 -14.93 10.64 -15.18
CA ALA A 314 -13.72 9.92 -15.56
C ALA A 314 -13.23 10.32 -16.95
N THR A 315 -14.13 10.31 -17.95
CA THR A 315 -13.77 10.60 -19.34
C THR A 315 -13.39 12.07 -19.55
N THR A 316 -14.08 13.00 -18.91
CA THR A 316 -13.72 14.44 -18.97
C THR A 316 -12.42 14.74 -18.22
N TYR A 317 -12.19 14.11 -17.07
CA TYR A 317 -10.90 14.19 -16.36
C TYR A 317 -9.77 13.66 -17.25
N ALA A 318 -9.98 12.50 -17.87
CA ALA A 318 -8.99 11.87 -18.73
C ALA A 318 -8.56 12.77 -19.90
N LEU A 319 -9.53 13.38 -20.60
CA LEU A 319 -9.26 14.31 -21.69
C LEU A 319 -8.56 15.59 -21.22
N SER A 320 -8.93 16.14 -20.07
CA SER A 320 -8.35 17.38 -19.54
C SER A 320 -6.95 17.22 -18.93
N HIS A 321 -6.60 16.01 -18.50
CA HIS A 321 -5.32 15.72 -17.82
C HIS A 321 -4.38 14.82 -18.65
N GLY A 322 -4.66 14.63 -19.94
CA GLY A 322 -3.76 13.91 -20.84
C GLY A 322 -3.71 12.40 -20.64
N LEU A 323 -4.71 11.79 -20.01
CA LEU A 323 -4.93 10.32 -20.05
C LEU A 323 -5.55 9.93 -21.39
N VAL A 324 -4.78 10.09 -22.46
CA VAL A 324 -5.29 10.08 -23.84
C VAL A 324 -4.41 9.30 -24.81
N TYR A 325 -5.00 8.88 -25.92
CA TYR A 325 -4.34 8.38 -27.13
C TYR A 325 -4.65 9.26 -28.32
N LEU A 326 -3.82 9.13 -29.35
CA LEU A 326 -4.25 9.52 -30.68
C LEU A 326 -5.37 8.58 -31.17
N PRO A 327 -6.37 9.12 -31.89
CA PRO A 327 -7.43 8.31 -32.50
C PRO A 327 -6.86 7.25 -33.45
N VAL A 328 -7.66 6.21 -33.73
CA VAL A 328 -7.32 5.24 -34.77
C VAL A 328 -7.38 5.96 -36.13
N ALA A 329 -6.25 5.98 -36.83
CA ALA A 329 -6.13 6.51 -38.19
C ALA A 329 -5.01 5.73 -38.90
N GLU A 330 -5.10 5.61 -40.23
CA GLU A 330 -4.05 4.97 -41.04
C GLU A 330 -2.71 5.70 -40.93
N VAL A 331 -2.77 7.04 -40.90
CA VAL A 331 -1.62 7.93 -40.75
C VAL A 331 -1.97 8.99 -39.73
N GLN A 332 -1.09 9.20 -38.75
CA GLN A 332 -1.24 10.27 -37.78
C GLN A 332 -0.74 11.59 -38.38
N PRO A 333 -1.46 12.71 -38.23
CA PRO A 333 -0.97 14.01 -38.69
C PRO A 333 0.28 14.40 -37.91
N SER A 334 1.23 15.05 -38.58
CA SER A 334 2.50 15.51 -37.97
C SER A 334 2.28 16.44 -36.79
N ALA A 335 1.22 17.26 -36.85
CA ALA A 335 0.69 18.02 -35.73
C ALA A 335 -0.69 17.46 -35.35
N PRO A 336 -0.80 16.65 -34.27
CA PRO A 336 -2.08 16.15 -33.79
C PRO A 336 -3.07 17.26 -33.44
N THR A 337 -4.31 17.13 -33.92
CA THR A 337 -5.40 18.09 -33.65
C THR A 337 -6.54 17.50 -32.83
N SER A 338 -6.52 16.20 -32.56
CA SER A 338 -7.56 15.49 -31.81
C SER A 338 -6.97 14.37 -30.97
N THR A 339 -7.67 14.01 -29.90
CA THR A 339 -7.33 12.91 -29.00
C THR A 339 -8.60 12.17 -28.59
N ILE A 340 -8.42 10.93 -28.11
CA ILE A 340 -9.45 10.15 -27.43
C ILE A 340 -8.92 9.79 -26.04
N HIS A 341 -9.79 9.63 -25.04
CA HIS A 341 -9.33 9.11 -23.76
C HIS A 341 -8.74 7.70 -23.94
N ALA A 342 -7.70 7.38 -23.18
CA ALA A 342 -7.18 6.02 -23.12
C ALA A 342 -8.27 5.09 -22.53
N PRO A 343 -8.33 3.80 -22.92
CA PRO A 343 -9.23 2.84 -22.29
C PRO A 343 -8.96 2.77 -20.79
N LEU A 344 -10.00 2.90 -19.97
CA LEU A 344 -9.89 3.01 -18.51
C LEU A 344 -10.94 2.18 -17.78
N SER A 345 -10.65 1.79 -16.53
CA SER A 345 -11.67 1.33 -15.57
C SER A 345 -12.27 2.52 -14.81
N LEU A 346 -13.48 2.35 -14.26
CA LEU A 346 -14.08 3.37 -13.38
C LEU A 346 -13.73 3.19 -11.90
N PHE A 347 -13.54 1.94 -11.49
CA PHE A 347 -13.15 1.59 -10.13
C PHE A 347 -11.70 1.10 -10.12
N PRO A 348 -10.90 1.47 -9.11
CA PRO A 348 -9.59 0.87 -8.91
C PRO A 348 -9.71 -0.62 -8.58
N SER A 349 -8.78 -1.46 -9.01
CA SER A 349 -8.78 -2.89 -8.66
C SER A 349 -8.30 -3.16 -7.23
N PRO A 350 -8.95 -4.08 -6.49
CA PRO A 350 -8.56 -4.44 -5.14
C PRO A 350 -7.29 -5.31 -5.16
N ILE A 351 -6.25 -4.86 -4.46
CA ILE A 351 -5.00 -5.60 -4.30
C ILE A 351 -4.66 -5.70 -2.81
N PRO A 352 -4.37 -6.90 -2.28
CA PRO A 352 -3.95 -7.04 -0.89
C PRO A 352 -2.69 -6.24 -0.59
N ARG A 353 -2.70 -5.40 0.44
CA ARG A 353 -1.59 -4.49 0.78
C ARG A 353 -0.26 -5.21 0.93
N LYS A 354 -0.29 -6.39 1.58
CA LYS A 354 0.89 -7.25 1.74
C LYS A 354 1.49 -7.68 0.40
N GLN A 355 0.66 -7.99 -0.60
CA GLN A 355 1.14 -8.40 -1.91
C GLN A 355 1.69 -7.20 -2.71
N PHE A 356 1.06 -6.02 -2.58
CA PHE A 356 1.55 -4.79 -3.20
C PHE A 356 2.94 -4.38 -2.66
N GLU A 357 3.11 -4.36 -1.33
CA GLU A 357 4.41 -4.03 -0.73
C GLU A 357 5.47 -5.09 -1.03
N LYS A 358 5.09 -6.37 -1.09
CA LYS A 358 5.97 -7.44 -1.56
C LYS A 358 6.44 -7.18 -3.01
N ALA A 359 5.54 -6.82 -3.91
CA ALA A 359 5.88 -6.52 -5.31
C ALA A 359 6.87 -5.36 -5.42
N LYS A 360 6.64 -4.28 -4.66
CA LYS A 360 7.57 -3.13 -4.60
C LYS A 360 8.97 -3.53 -4.15
N ASN A 361 9.06 -4.31 -3.08
CA ASN A 361 10.35 -4.77 -2.57
C ASN A 361 11.09 -5.67 -3.57
N LEU A 362 10.36 -6.55 -4.27
CA LEU A 362 10.93 -7.43 -5.29
C LEU A 362 11.54 -6.67 -6.48
N GLN A 363 11.03 -5.48 -6.81
CA GLN A 363 11.50 -4.75 -7.98
C GLN A 363 13.00 -4.45 -7.91
N SER A 364 13.53 -4.07 -6.75
CA SER A 364 14.97 -3.84 -6.57
C SER A 364 15.82 -5.10 -6.75
N LEU A 365 15.29 -6.27 -6.39
CA LEU A 365 15.97 -7.54 -6.59
C LEU A 365 16.01 -7.89 -8.08
N TYR A 366 14.89 -7.73 -8.77
CA TYR A 366 14.80 -7.99 -10.21
C TYR A 366 15.64 -7.03 -11.04
N ASN A 367 15.70 -5.75 -10.67
CA ASN A 367 16.58 -4.76 -11.30
C ASN A 367 18.02 -5.29 -11.36
N VAL A 368 18.55 -5.75 -10.21
CA VAL A 368 19.92 -6.27 -10.13
C VAL A 368 20.08 -7.62 -10.82
N LEU A 369 19.10 -8.51 -10.70
CA LEU A 369 19.12 -9.82 -11.37
C LEU A 369 19.28 -9.65 -12.88
N TYR A 370 18.42 -8.87 -13.52
CA TYR A 370 18.44 -8.69 -14.97
C TYR A 370 19.64 -7.86 -15.45
N SER A 371 20.15 -6.92 -14.64
CA SER A 371 21.43 -6.27 -14.91
C SER A 371 22.58 -7.28 -14.99
N ARG A 372 22.62 -8.27 -14.09
CA ARG A 372 23.68 -9.29 -14.08
C ARG A 372 23.55 -10.30 -15.20
N VAL A 373 22.32 -10.72 -15.49
CA VAL A 373 22.03 -11.57 -16.65
C VAL A 373 22.48 -10.89 -17.95
N ALA A 374 22.19 -9.59 -18.12
CA ALA A 374 22.60 -8.82 -19.29
C ALA A 374 24.13 -8.69 -19.44
N THR A 375 24.89 -8.79 -18.35
CA THR A 375 26.37 -8.75 -18.38
C THR A 375 27.02 -10.13 -18.51
N ASP A 376 26.27 -11.22 -18.45
CA ASP A 376 26.81 -12.59 -18.51
C ASP A 376 26.76 -13.11 -19.95
N ILE A 377 27.86 -12.85 -20.67
CA ILE A 377 28.00 -13.15 -22.10
C ILE A 377 27.79 -14.64 -22.39
N ASP A 378 28.48 -15.51 -21.66
CA ASP A 378 28.39 -16.96 -21.87
C ASP A 378 26.97 -17.49 -21.65
N PHE A 379 26.27 -16.94 -20.64
CA PHE A 379 24.88 -17.30 -20.40
C PHE A 379 23.98 -16.89 -21.57
N LEU A 380 24.09 -15.64 -22.04
CA LEU A 380 23.26 -15.15 -23.15
C LEU A 380 23.58 -15.83 -24.48
N ASP A 381 24.86 -16.08 -24.80
CA ASP A 381 25.27 -16.81 -26.00
C ASP A 381 24.70 -18.24 -26.00
N ARG A 382 24.65 -18.89 -24.84
CA ARG A 382 24.07 -20.22 -24.70
C ARG A 382 22.55 -20.23 -24.80
N VAL A 383 21.88 -19.27 -24.18
CA VAL A 383 20.41 -19.28 -24.07
C VAL A 383 19.75 -18.63 -25.29
N MET A 384 20.26 -17.49 -25.73
CA MET A 384 19.63 -16.64 -26.76
C MET A 384 20.40 -16.62 -28.08
N GLY A 385 21.64 -17.14 -28.13
CA GLY A 385 22.51 -17.02 -29.29
C GLY A 385 22.04 -17.79 -30.51
N GLU A 386 22.45 -17.34 -31.70
CA GLU A 386 22.16 -18.03 -32.96
C GLU A 386 23.00 -19.30 -33.14
N GLU A 387 24.13 -19.44 -32.45
CA GLU A 387 25.00 -20.60 -32.62
C GLU A 387 24.48 -21.84 -31.90
N GLN A 388 23.81 -21.68 -30.76
CA GLN A 388 23.40 -22.79 -29.89
C GLN A 388 22.09 -22.58 -29.11
N GLY A 389 21.54 -21.37 -29.10
CA GLY A 389 20.35 -21.01 -28.34
C GLY A 389 19.14 -20.70 -29.22
N VAL A 390 18.22 -19.90 -28.69
CA VAL A 390 16.94 -19.59 -29.38
C VAL A 390 17.14 -18.91 -30.73
N GLY A 391 18.20 -18.11 -30.90
CA GLY A 391 18.48 -17.43 -32.15
C GLY A 391 18.65 -18.37 -33.36
N GLN A 392 18.91 -19.66 -33.15
CA GLN A 392 18.99 -20.66 -34.23
C GLN A 392 17.71 -20.78 -35.04
N VAL A 393 16.57 -20.62 -34.37
CA VAL A 393 15.24 -20.88 -34.95
C VAL A 393 14.34 -19.65 -34.90
N ASP A 394 14.75 -18.62 -34.15
CA ASP A 394 14.06 -17.34 -34.09
C ASP A 394 14.87 -16.24 -34.79
N GLU A 395 14.48 -15.89 -36.02
CA GLU A 395 15.20 -14.91 -36.86
C GLU A 395 15.35 -13.54 -36.19
N PHE A 396 14.33 -13.09 -35.46
CA PHE A 396 14.35 -11.79 -34.77
C PHE A 396 15.42 -11.76 -33.66
N THR A 397 15.38 -12.75 -32.77
CA THR A 397 16.39 -12.92 -31.71
C THR A 397 17.78 -13.13 -32.30
N GLY A 398 17.90 -13.98 -33.32
CA GLY A 398 19.16 -14.27 -33.99
C GLY A 398 19.77 -13.02 -34.64
N SER A 399 18.95 -12.17 -35.29
CA SER A 399 19.42 -10.93 -35.91
C SER A 399 19.93 -9.91 -34.90
N LEU A 400 19.24 -9.75 -33.76
CA LEU A 400 19.73 -8.90 -32.66
C LEU A 400 21.03 -9.45 -32.08
N TRP A 401 21.09 -10.74 -31.80
CA TRP A 401 22.28 -11.38 -31.26
C TRP A 401 23.49 -11.28 -32.21
N LYS A 402 23.29 -11.45 -33.53
CA LYS A 402 24.34 -11.23 -34.55
C LYS A 402 24.96 -9.84 -34.47
N GLN A 403 24.13 -8.80 -34.34
CA GLN A 403 24.61 -7.43 -34.23
C GLN A 403 25.46 -7.25 -32.96
N TRP A 404 24.99 -7.77 -31.82
CA TRP A 404 25.74 -7.74 -30.56
C TRP A 404 27.05 -8.53 -30.62
N LYS A 405 27.04 -9.77 -31.12
CA LYS A 405 28.24 -10.58 -31.32
C LYS A 405 29.23 -9.87 -32.24
N ARG A 406 28.75 -9.36 -33.38
CA ARG A 406 29.58 -8.60 -34.33
C ARG A 406 30.23 -7.39 -33.66
N LEU A 407 29.59 -6.72 -32.70
CA LEU A 407 30.17 -5.59 -31.96
C LEU A 407 31.23 -6.03 -30.96
N ARG A 408 30.97 -7.11 -30.23
CA ARG A 408 31.89 -7.69 -29.25
C ARG A 408 33.17 -8.23 -29.89
N ASP A 409 33.07 -8.81 -31.08
CA ASP A 409 34.19 -9.49 -31.75
C ASP A 409 35.11 -8.55 -32.57
N ARG A 410 34.80 -7.25 -32.62
CA ARG A 410 35.68 -6.24 -33.28
C ARG A 410 36.84 -5.90 -32.37
N GLU A 411 37.93 -5.37 -32.96
CA GLU A 411 39.09 -4.91 -32.20
C GLU A 411 38.75 -3.85 -31.13
N ALA A 412 37.82 -2.94 -31.44
CA ALA A 412 37.34 -1.92 -30.50
C ALA A 412 36.47 -2.50 -29.35
N GLY A 413 35.91 -3.70 -29.51
CA GLY A 413 34.97 -4.31 -28.58
C GLY A 413 33.70 -3.47 -28.36
N ILE A 414 33.06 -3.66 -27.20
CA ILE A 414 31.93 -2.86 -26.75
C ILE A 414 32.44 -1.52 -26.23
N VAL A 415 32.07 -0.44 -26.92
CA VAL A 415 32.60 0.90 -26.66
C VAL A 415 31.95 1.56 -25.44
N GLN A 416 30.63 1.45 -25.28
CA GLN A 416 29.90 1.93 -24.11
C GLN A 416 29.58 0.77 -23.16
N PRO A 417 30.31 0.60 -22.05
CA PRO A 417 30.04 -0.48 -21.11
C PRO A 417 28.82 -0.20 -20.21
N LEU A 418 28.45 1.08 -19.99
CA LEU A 418 27.28 1.44 -19.21
C LEU A 418 25.98 1.18 -19.97
N GLN A 419 25.01 0.63 -19.28
CA GLN A 419 23.69 0.28 -19.80
C GLN A 419 22.62 0.79 -18.84
N LEU A 420 21.51 1.28 -19.38
CA LEU A 420 20.33 1.64 -18.60
C LEU A 420 19.23 0.63 -18.88
N GLY A 421 18.59 0.14 -17.82
CA GLY A 421 17.33 -0.57 -17.91
C GLY A 421 16.20 0.28 -17.36
N LEU A 422 15.11 0.42 -18.12
CA LEU A 422 13.80 0.84 -17.61
C LEU A 422 12.87 -0.38 -17.65
N PHE A 423 12.72 -1.00 -16.50
CA PHE A 423 12.10 -2.31 -16.35
C PHE A 423 10.65 -2.21 -15.91
N ARG A 424 9.87 -3.25 -16.23
CA ARG A 424 8.58 -3.50 -15.59
C ARG A 424 8.39 -4.99 -15.27
N SER A 425 8.29 -5.32 -13.99
CA SER A 425 7.92 -6.67 -13.55
C SER A 425 6.41 -6.77 -13.42
N ASP A 426 5.79 -7.65 -14.19
CA ASP A 426 4.34 -7.81 -14.20
C ASP A 426 3.91 -9.03 -13.39
N TYR A 427 2.81 -8.91 -12.63
CA TYR A 427 2.33 -9.91 -11.69
C TYR A 427 0.81 -10.06 -11.73
N MET A 428 0.32 -11.26 -11.44
CA MET A 428 -1.09 -11.52 -11.14
C MET A 428 -1.21 -12.16 -9.75
N LEU A 429 -2.36 -11.97 -9.12
CA LEU A 429 -2.71 -12.70 -7.91
C LEU A 429 -3.10 -14.13 -8.27
N HIS A 430 -2.53 -15.11 -7.56
CA HIS A 430 -2.85 -16.52 -7.68
C HIS A 430 -3.71 -16.97 -6.50
N ALA A 431 -4.92 -17.42 -6.78
CA ALA A 431 -5.90 -17.91 -5.81
C ALA A 431 -6.60 -19.17 -6.37
N PRO A 432 -5.97 -20.34 -6.32
CA PRO A 432 -6.62 -21.59 -6.69
C PRO A 432 -7.74 -21.93 -5.70
N GLU A 433 -8.65 -22.81 -6.11
CA GLU A 433 -9.77 -23.24 -5.28
C GLU A 433 -9.28 -23.88 -3.97
N GLY A 434 -9.84 -23.44 -2.84
CA GLY A 434 -9.40 -23.87 -1.51
C GLY A 434 -8.15 -23.17 -0.95
N ALA A 435 -7.62 -22.15 -1.62
CA ALA A 435 -6.51 -21.36 -1.07
C ALA A 435 -6.98 -20.37 0.02
N ASP A 436 -6.26 -20.32 1.14
CA ASP A 436 -6.53 -19.40 2.25
C ASP A 436 -6.31 -17.93 1.89
N SER A 437 -5.42 -17.64 0.94
CA SER A 437 -5.12 -16.26 0.50
C SER A 437 -4.50 -16.22 -0.89
N ALA A 438 -4.72 -15.10 -1.59
CA ALA A 438 -4.11 -14.87 -2.88
C ALA A 438 -2.61 -14.52 -2.74
N ILE A 439 -1.76 -15.13 -3.58
CA ILE A 439 -0.31 -14.91 -3.58
C ILE A 439 0.16 -14.30 -4.90
N LEU A 440 1.14 -13.41 -4.83
CA LEU A 440 1.70 -12.77 -6.02
C LEU A 440 2.49 -13.77 -6.89
N LYS A 441 2.17 -13.82 -8.19
CA LYS A 441 2.90 -14.60 -9.20
C LYS A 441 3.32 -13.74 -10.38
N GLN A 442 4.59 -13.81 -10.77
CA GLN A 442 5.15 -13.04 -11.88
C GLN A 442 4.66 -13.62 -13.21
N VAL A 443 4.13 -12.75 -14.06
CA VAL A 443 3.75 -13.05 -15.45
C VAL A 443 4.98 -13.03 -16.35
N GLU A 444 5.73 -11.94 -16.28
CA GLU A 444 6.94 -11.68 -17.08
C GLU A 444 7.75 -10.50 -16.50
N PHE A 445 8.95 -10.30 -17.04
CA PHE A 445 9.79 -9.15 -16.76
C PHE A 445 10.16 -8.43 -18.05
N ASN A 446 9.66 -7.21 -18.23
CA ASN A 446 9.85 -6.42 -19.44
C ASN A 446 11.15 -5.62 -19.35
N THR A 447 12.04 -5.79 -20.32
CA THR A 447 13.33 -5.08 -20.38
C THR A 447 13.43 -4.03 -21.48
N ILE A 448 12.47 -3.98 -22.42
CA ILE A 448 12.43 -3.02 -23.53
C ILE A 448 11.05 -2.37 -23.64
N SER A 449 11.02 -1.06 -23.94
CA SER A 449 9.80 -0.30 -24.24
C SER A 449 8.66 -0.52 -23.24
N SER A 450 9.00 -0.58 -21.95
CA SER A 450 8.06 -0.74 -20.84
C SER A 450 7.07 0.43 -20.79
N SER A 451 5.94 0.28 -21.49
CA SER A 451 4.96 1.34 -21.73
C SER A 451 4.01 1.57 -20.55
N PHE A 452 3.22 2.65 -20.65
CA PHE A 452 2.13 3.04 -19.73
C PHE A 452 2.59 3.52 -18.37
N GLY A 453 3.86 3.87 -18.22
CA GLY A 453 4.35 4.42 -16.97
C GLY A 453 3.64 5.71 -16.60
N THR A 454 3.61 6.68 -17.52
CA THR A 454 3.07 8.00 -17.21
C THR A 454 1.54 8.01 -17.25
N LEU A 455 0.92 7.24 -18.14
CA LEU A 455 -0.55 7.10 -18.16
C LEU A 455 -1.09 6.33 -16.95
N SER A 456 -0.33 5.40 -16.36
CA SER A 456 -0.72 4.76 -15.10
C SER A 456 -0.83 5.75 -13.94
N GLN A 457 0.09 6.73 -13.89
CA GLN A 457 0.05 7.80 -12.91
C GLN A 457 -1.19 8.68 -13.12
N GLN A 458 -1.52 9.02 -14.37
CA GLN A 458 -2.74 9.77 -14.68
C GLN A 458 -4.03 9.01 -14.31
N CYS A 459 -4.07 7.69 -14.56
CA CYS A 459 -5.19 6.84 -14.15
C CYS A 459 -5.36 6.78 -12.62
N ALA A 460 -4.26 6.65 -11.87
CA ALA A 460 -4.30 6.71 -10.40
C ALA A 460 -4.79 8.07 -9.88
N GLN A 461 -4.39 9.17 -10.52
CA GLN A 461 -4.89 10.50 -10.19
C GLN A 461 -6.39 10.66 -10.50
N MET A 462 -6.86 10.11 -11.62
CA MET A 462 -8.28 10.08 -11.96
C MET A 462 -9.11 9.34 -10.90
N HIS A 463 -8.71 8.15 -10.44
CA HIS A 463 -9.44 7.44 -9.38
C HIS A 463 -9.44 8.20 -8.04
N LYS A 464 -8.33 8.88 -7.70
CA LYS A 464 -8.29 9.79 -6.53
C LYS A 464 -9.23 10.98 -6.68
N TYR A 465 -9.33 11.54 -7.88
CA TYR A 465 -10.27 12.61 -8.19
C TYR A 465 -11.72 12.14 -8.07
N LEU A 466 -12.06 10.98 -8.64
CA LEU A 466 -13.41 10.39 -8.53
C LEU A 466 -13.78 10.15 -7.06
N PHE A 467 -12.88 9.58 -6.26
CA PHE A 467 -13.08 9.45 -4.82
C PHE A 467 -13.27 10.80 -4.13
N SER A 468 -12.43 11.79 -4.43
CA SER A 468 -12.51 13.11 -3.79
C SER A 468 -13.81 13.84 -4.12
N SER A 469 -14.30 13.69 -5.35
CA SER A 469 -15.48 14.38 -5.87
C SER A 469 -16.80 13.73 -5.45
N THR A 470 -16.83 12.39 -5.36
CA THR A 470 -18.08 11.64 -5.17
C THR A 470 -18.10 10.75 -3.93
N LYS A 471 -16.93 10.52 -3.31
CA LYS A 471 -16.70 9.45 -2.32
C LYS A 471 -17.13 8.07 -2.82
N TYR A 472 -17.17 7.88 -4.14
CA TYR A 472 -17.80 6.75 -4.80
C TYR A 472 -19.19 6.42 -4.21
N PHE A 473 -19.92 7.45 -3.78
CA PHE A 473 -21.25 7.35 -3.17
C PHE A 473 -21.32 6.44 -1.94
N GLY A 474 -20.19 6.19 -1.26
CA GLY A 474 -20.14 5.29 -0.10
C GLY A 474 -20.37 3.81 -0.44
N CYS A 475 -20.21 3.41 -1.71
CA CYS A 475 -20.53 2.04 -2.16
C CYS A 475 -19.58 0.96 -1.63
N SER A 476 -18.41 1.32 -1.09
CA SER A 476 -17.48 0.37 -0.47
C SER A 476 -16.70 1.00 0.67
N PRO A 477 -16.50 0.29 1.80
CA PRO A 477 -15.64 0.76 2.89
C PRO A 477 -14.16 0.76 2.52
N HIS A 478 -13.75 0.06 1.46
CA HIS A 478 -12.36 0.02 1.01
C HIS A 478 -11.96 1.25 0.19
N LEU A 479 -12.92 1.95 -0.42
CA LEU A 479 -12.67 3.17 -1.18
C LEU A 479 -12.45 4.33 -0.22
N THR A 480 -11.23 4.47 0.28
CA THR A 480 -10.77 5.55 1.14
C THR A 480 -9.50 6.16 0.58
N HIS A 481 -9.17 7.39 0.98
CA HIS A 481 -7.95 8.05 0.50
C HIS A 481 -6.68 7.23 0.84
N ASP A 482 -6.62 6.64 2.03
CA ASP A 482 -5.45 5.89 2.52
C ASP A 482 -5.26 4.53 1.82
N ASN A 483 -6.33 4.02 1.20
CA ASN A 483 -6.26 2.82 0.38
C ASN A 483 -5.91 3.11 -1.09
N LEU A 484 -5.79 4.36 -1.52
CA LEU A 484 -5.38 4.73 -2.87
C LEU A 484 -3.88 5.13 -2.89
N PRO A 485 -2.94 4.21 -3.18
CA PRO A 485 -1.52 4.48 -3.08
C PRO A 485 -1.08 5.60 -4.03
N GLN A 486 0.02 6.28 -3.66
CA GLN A 486 0.64 7.26 -4.55
C GLN A 486 1.31 6.56 -5.73
N ASN A 487 1.25 7.19 -6.90
CA ASN A 487 1.96 6.78 -8.10
C ASN A 487 2.82 7.95 -8.59
N THR A 488 4.13 7.76 -8.66
CA THR A 488 5.10 8.78 -9.11
C THR A 488 5.93 8.26 -10.29
N THR A 489 5.32 7.41 -11.13
CA THR A 489 6.01 6.69 -12.22
C THR A 489 6.73 7.60 -13.20
N THR A 490 6.13 8.73 -13.57
CA THR A 490 6.75 9.67 -14.54
C THR A 490 8.11 10.17 -14.05
N ALA A 491 8.15 10.74 -12.83
CA ALA A 491 9.38 11.23 -12.23
C ALA A 491 10.38 10.10 -11.93
N GLY A 492 9.89 8.92 -11.54
CA GLY A 492 10.71 7.74 -11.27
C GLY A 492 11.49 7.27 -12.50
N LEU A 493 10.81 7.15 -13.65
CA LEU A 493 11.42 6.73 -14.92
C LEU A 493 12.31 7.83 -15.52
N ALA A 494 11.87 9.10 -15.49
CA ALA A 494 12.67 10.23 -15.94
C ALA A 494 14.00 10.35 -15.16
N LYS A 495 13.97 10.05 -13.85
CA LYS A 495 15.18 10.00 -13.03
C LYS A 495 16.20 8.95 -13.51
N GLY A 496 15.75 7.79 -14.00
CA GLY A 496 16.64 6.78 -14.59
C GLY A 496 17.33 7.29 -15.87
N LEU A 497 16.56 7.93 -16.75
CA LEU A 497 17.09 8.57 -17.97
C LEU A 497 18.06 9.72 -17.65
N ALA A 498 17.73 10.55 -16.65
CA ALA A 498 18.60 11.62 -16.19
C ALA A 498 19.89 11.10 -15.55
N ALA A 499 19.84 9.96 -14.84
CA ALA A 499 21.02 9.31 -14.28
C ALA A 499 21.97 8.81 -15.39
N ALA A 500 21.44 8.20 -16.46
CA ALA A 500 22.25 7.81 -17.62
C ALA A 500 22.86 9.03 -18.33
N HIS A 501 22.06 10.08 -18.59
CA HIS A 501 22.57 11.33 -19.17
C HIS A 501 23.70 11.94 -18.34
N THR A 502 23.54 11.97 -17.02
CA THR A 502 24.57 12.46 -16.09
C THR A 502 25.84 11.59 -16.14
N ALA A 503 25.69 10.27 -16.19
CA ALA A 503 26.80 9.33 -16.26
C ALA A 503 27.56 9.42 -17.59
N TYR A 504 26.90 9.81 -18.68
CA TYR A 504 27.56 10.10 -19.96
C TYR A 504 28.50 11.31 -19.87
N GLY A 505 28.14 12.33 -19.08
CA GLY A 505 29.05 13.41 -18.69
C GLY A 505 29.11 14.63 -19.62
N VAL A 506 28.27 14.70 -20.66
CA VAL A 506 28.18 15.85 -21.58
C VAL A 506 26.84 16.54 -21.43
N SER A 507 26.83 17.69 -20.77
CA SER A 507 25.61 18.46 -20.43
C SER A 507 24.85 19.02 -21.63
N THR A 508 25.53 19.25 -22.76
CA THR A 508 24.89 19.74 -24.00
C THR A 508 24.33 18.62 -24.87
N ALA A 509 24.62 17.36 -24.54
CA ALA A 509 24.09 16.22 -25.26
C ALA A 509 22.58 16.06 -25.02
N ARG A 510 21.91 15.31 -25.88
CA ARG A 510 20.46 15.05 -25.81
C ARG A 510 20.18 13.58 -25.58
N ILE A 511 18.94 13.26 -25.22
CA ILE A 511 18.45 11.87 -25.22
C ILE A 511 17.68 11.64 -26.53
N LEU A 512 17.98 10.54 -27.21
CA LEU A 512 17.26 10.09 -28.39
C LEU A 512 16.18 9.08 -27.99
N PHE A 513 14.92 9.38 -28.29
CA PHE A 513 13.83 8.40 -28.24
C PHE A 513 13.68 7.77 -29.62
N VAL A 514 13.91 6.46 -29.70
CA VAL A 514 13.64 5.67 -30.91
C VAL A 514 12.19 5.22 -30.86
N VAL A 515 11.36 5.65 -31.82
CA VAL A 515 9.90 5.54 -31.74
C VAL A 515 9.30 4.85 -32.96
N GLN A 516 8.12 4.26 -32.81
CA GLN A 516 7.38 3.70 -33.94
C GLN A 516 6.79 4.84 -34.79
N PRO A 517 6.69 4.68 -36.13
CA PRO A 517 5.89 5.58 -36.95
C PRO A 517 4.42 5.52 -36.52
N ASN A 518 3.70 6.65 -36.59
CA ASN A 518 2.26 6.73 -36.27
C ASN A 518 1.88 6.27 -34.84
N GLU A 519 2.80 6.40 -33.87
CA GLU A 519 2.59 6.00 -32.48
C GLU A 519 1.37 6.68 -31.83
N ARG A 520 0.35 5.90 -31.47
CA ARG A 520 -0.88 6.39 -30.83
C ARG A 520 -0.73 6.68 -29.35
N ASN A 521 0.14 5.94 -28.68
CA ASN A 521 0.49 6.09 -27.28
C ASN A 521 1.59 7.15 -27.06
N VAL A 522 1.66 8.15 -27.95
CA VAL A 522 2.69 9.21 -27.90
C VAL A 522 2.63 10.00 -26.60
N PHE A 523 1.43 10.19 -26.04
CA PHE A 523 1.24 10.96 -24.81
C PHE A 523 1.88 10.29 -23.59
N ASP A 524 1.95 8.95 -23.54
CA ASP A 524 2.72 8.24 -22.51
C ASP A 524 4.20 8.60 -22.56
N GLN A 525 4.73 8.85 -23.77
CA GLN A 525 6.13 9.19 -24.00
C GLN A 525 6.39 10.67 -23.73
N ARG A 526 5.48 11.57 -24.16
CA ARG A 526 5.62 13.02 -24.01
C ARG A 526 5.73 13.47 -22.55
N PHE A 527 4.99 12.83 -21.64
CA PHE A 527 5.12 13.14 -20.21
C PHE A 527 6.54 12.90 -19.68
N LEU A 528 7.28 11.91 -20.19
CA LEU A 528 8.69 11.71 -19.83
C LEU A 528 9.57 12.83 -20.39
N GLU A 529 9.28 13.31 -21.60
CA GLU A 529 10.01 14.43 -22.20
C GLU A 529 9.80 15.73 -21.43
N TYR A 530 8.57 16.01 -21.01
CA TYR A 530 8.25 17.18 -20.20
C TYR A 530 8.96 17.10 -18.85
N GLU A 531 8.89 15.97 -18.16
CA GLU A 531 9.61 15.77 -16.89
C GLU A 531 11.14 15.92 -17.05
N LEU A 532 11.72 15.36 -18.11
CA LEU A 532 13.15 15.51 -18.40
C LEU A 532 13.55 16.97 -18.66
N LEU A 533 12.72 17.72 -19.39
CA LEU A 533 13.00 19.12 -19.68
C LEU A 533 12.81 20.00 -18.45
N GLU A 534 11.65 19.89 -17.79
CA GLU A 534 11.23 20.77 -16.71
C GLU A 534 11.99 20.51 -15.40
N SER A 535 12.20 19.23 -15.05
CA SER A 535 12.85 18.84 -13.79
C SER A 535 14.35 18.61 -13.92
N HIS A 536 14.84 18.30 -15.13
CA HIS A 536 16.25 17.94 -15.35
C HIS A 536 16.98 18.79 -16.39
N SER A 537 16.31 19.71 -17.10
CA SER A 537 16.89 20.50 -18.20
C SER A 537 17.49 19.66 -19.34
N ILE A 538 17.02 18.42 -19.51
CA ILE A 538 17.49 17.48 -20.52
C ILE A 538 16.56 17.52 -21.73
N HIS A 539 17.14 17.77 -22.91
CA HIS A 539 16.37 17.80 -24.15
C HIS A 539 16.25 16.41 -24.78
N VAL A 540 15.08 16.14 -25.35
CA VAL A 540 14.79 14.91 -26.10
C VAL A 540 14.66 15.21 -27.60
N ILE A 541 15.17 14.30 -28.42
CA ILE A 541 14.82 14.20 -29.84
C ILE A 541 14.12 12.86 -30.09
N ARG A 542 13.22 12.80 -31.06
CA ARG A 542 12.44 11.60 -31.38
C ARG A 542 12.62 11.27 -32.85
N GLN A 543 13.00 10.03 -33.15
CA GLN A 543 13.11 9.58 -34.54
C GLN A 543 12.73 8.10 -34.70
N THR A 544 12.25 7.75 -35.88
CA THR A 544 12.01 6.35 -36.29
C THR A 544 13.29 5.69 -36.79
N PHE A 545 13.29 4.37 -36.99
CA PHE A 545 14.42 3.68 -37.61
C PHE A 545 14.72 4.18 -39.04
N ASP A 546 13.69 4.50 -39.82
CA ASP A 546 13.83 5.06 -41.17
C ASP A 546 14.55 6.42 -41.14
N GLU A 547 14.16 7.30 -40.23
CA GLU A 547 14.78 8.62 -40.08
C GLU A 547 16.22 8.50 -39.57
N LEU A 548 16.47 7.56 -38.65
CA LEU A 548 17.79 7.29 -38.09
C LEU A 548 18.75 6.71 -39.12
N ALA A 549 18.27 5.89 -40.06
CA ALA A 549 19.10 5.36 -41.15
C ALA A 549 19.74 6.48 -41.98
N ALA A 550 19.08 7.63 -42.11
CA ALA A 550 19.60 8.80 -42.84
C ALA A 550 20.35 9.81 -41.96
N SER A 551 19.97 9.94 -40.69
CA SER A 551 20.42 11.04 -39.83
C SER A 551 21.45 10.65 -38.76
N ALA A 552 21.51 9.37 -38.35
CA ALA A 552 22.43 8.90 -37.32
C ALA A 552 23.83 8.68 -37.87
N GLN A 553 24.84 9.19 -37.15
CA GLN A 553 26.25 9.01 -37.49
C GLN A 553 27.05 8.75 -36.22
N VAL A 554 27.91 7.72 -36.25
CA VAL A 554 28.88 7.45 -35.19
C VAL A 554 30.25 7.87 -35.69
N ASP A 555 30.89 8.78 -34.96
CA ASP A 555 32.24 9.22 -35.28
C ASP A 555 33.23 8.04 -35.17
N PRO A 556 34.05 7.75 -36.20
CA PRO A 556 34.87 6.54 -36.21
C PRO A 556 36.04 6.56 -35.23
N GLN A 557 36.43 7.73 -34.70
CA GLN A 557 37.54 7.87 -33.77
C GLN A 557 37.06 8.00 -32.33
N THR A 558 36.03 8.82 -32.12
CA THR A 558 35.50 9.13 -30.79
C THR A 558 34.31 8.25 -30.43
N HIS A 559 33.69 7.55 -31.39
CA HIS A 559 32.47 6.76 -31.23
C HIS A 559 31.25 7.55 -30.73
N VAL A 560 31.31 8.88 -30.76
CA VAL A 560 30.20 9.75 -30.38
C VAL A 560 29.06 9.60 -31.39
N LEU A 561 27.84 9.35 -30.89
CA LEU A 561 26.63 9.36 -31.71
C LEU A 561 26.16 10.79 -31.92
N LYS A 562 26.04 11.19 -33.19
CA LYS A 562 25.47 12.46 -33.61
C LYS A 562 24.25 12.22 -34.49
N ILE A 563 23.18 12.96 -34.22
CA ILE A 563 21.98 12.97 -35.08
C ILE A 563 21.95 14.28 -35.85
N LYS A 564 21.92 14.18 -37.18
CA LYS A 564 21.69 15.33 -38.06
C LYS A 564 20.27 15.84 -37.89
N LEU A 565 20.13 17.15 -37.71
CA LEU A 565 18.83 17.80 -37.57
C LEU A 565 18.30 18.21 -38.95
N ASN A 566 17.06 17.85 -39.26
CA ASN A 566 16.39 18.22 -40.52
C ASN A 566 15.76 19.62 -40.49
N THR A 567 15.91 20.39 -39.40
CA THR A 567 15.25 21.69 -39.22
C THR A 567 16.22 22.85 -39.34
N SER A 568 15.93 23.75 -40.29
CA SER A 568 16.60 25.06 -40.46
C SER A 568 16.26 26.09 -39.37
N VAL A 569 15.43 25.73 -38.39
CA VAL A 569 14.87 26.65 -37.38
C VAL A 569 15.74 26.72 -36.12
N LEU A 570 16.50 25.68 -35.80
CA LEU A 570 17.54 25.72 -34.77
C LEU A 570 18.83 26.22 -35.41
N SER A 571 18.93 27.54 -35.52
CA SER A 571 20.12 28.26 -35.97
C SER A 571 21.36 27.77 -35.20
N ASP A 572 22.41 27.44 -35.96
CA ASP A 572 23.81 27.13 -35.56
C ASP A 572 24.22 25.65 -35.32
N LEU A 573 23.30 24.68 -35.19
CA LEU A 573 23.68 23.26 -34.99
C LEU A 573 23.24 22.35 -36.15
N SER A 574 24.20 21.86 -36.94
CA SER A 574 23.97 20.89 -38.02
C SER A 574 23.72 19.46 -37.52
N SER A 575 24.15 19.16 -36.29
CA SER A 575 23.94 17.86 -35.62
C SER A 575 23.98 18.03 -34.10
N VAL A 576 23.42 17.07 -33.39
CA VAL A 576 23.41 17.02 -31.91
C VAL A 576 24.01 15.72 -31.41
N GLU A 577 24.81 15.82 -30.36
CA GLU A 577 25.41 14.68 -29.66
C GLU A 577 24.37 13.99 -28.77
N ILE A 578 24.40 12.65 -28.74
CA ILE A 578 23.46 11.83 -27.99
C ILE A 578 24.16 11.13 -26.83
N SER A 579 23.61 11.37 -25.65
CA SER A 579 24.07 10.78 -24.38
C SER A 579 23.42 9.43 -24.10
N THR A 580 22.16 9.26 -24.47
CA THR A 580 21.35 8.07 -24.17
C THR A 580 20.37 7.82 -25.30
N VAL A 581 20.22 6.55 -25.68
CA VAL A 581 19.24 6.09 -26.67
C VAL A 581 18.17 5.29 -25.94
N TYR A 582 16.95 5.81 -25.90
CA TYR A 582 15.80 5.19 -25.27
C TYR A 582 14.85 4.58 -26.30
N PHE A 583 14.70 3.25 -26.27
CA PHE A 583 13.88 2.52 -27.21
C PHE A 583 12.42 2.47 -26.75
N ARG A 584 11.56 3.14 -27.51
CA ARG A 584 10.09 2.98 -27.54
C ARG A 584 9.62 2.20 -28.77
N ALA A 585 10.55 1.60 -29.50
CA ALA A 585 10.37 0.71 -30.65
C ALA A 585 11.48 -0.34 -30.66
N GLY A 586 11.47 -1.26 -31.62
CA GLY A 586 12.51 -2.26 -31.81
C GLY A 586 12.35 -3.53 -30.97
N TYR A 587 11.16 -3.75 -30.40
CA TYR A 587 10.83 -4.90 -29.56
C TYR A 587 9.99 -5.97 -30.29
N THR A 588 9.55 -5.68 -31.51
CA THR A 588 8.82 -6.60 -32.37
C THR A 588 9.46 -6.66 -33.76
N PRO A 589 9.41 -7.81 -34.47
CA PRO A 589 9.87 -7.89 -35.86
C PRO A 589 9.22 -6.85 -36.78
N ASN A 590 7.99 -6.43 -36.47
CA ASN A 590 7.25 -5.44 -37.26
C ASN A 590 7.89 -4.05 -37.25
N ASP A 591 8.81 -3.76 -36.33
CA ASP A 591 9.59 -2.51 -36.32
C ASP A 591 10.78 -2.56 -37.29
N TYR A 592 11.14 -3.75 -37.75
CA TYR A 592 12.27 -4.01 -38.65
C TYR A 592 11.75 -4.37 -40.05
N THR A 593 11.06 -3.43 -40.68
CA THR A 593 10.47 -3.58 -42.03
C THR A 593 11.50 -3.75 -43.15
N SER A 594 12.77 -3.45 -42.88
CA SER A 594 13.91 -3.63 -43.78
C SER A 594 15.11 -4.22 -43.03
N PRO A 595 15.95 -5.08 -43.65
CA PRO A 595 17.21 -5.54 -43.05
C PRO A 595 18.11 -4.41 -42.56
N SER A 596 18.07 -3.24 -43.23
CA SER A 596 18.83 -2.05 -42.83
C SER A 596 18.45 -1.53 -41.44
N HIS A 597 17.27 -1.84 -40.90
CA HIS A 597 16.90 -1.44 -39.54
C HIS A 597 17.74 -2.16 -38.49
N TYR A 598 18.14 -3.42 -38.74
CA TYR A 598 19.07 -4.12 -37.87
C TYR A 598 20.46 -3.48 -37.91
N ASP A 599 20.90 -3.00 -39.08
CA ASP A 599 22.15 -2.27 -39.22
C ASP A 599 22.07 -0.90 -38.51
N THR A 600 20.95 -0.18 -38.61
CA THR A 600 20.72 1.05 -37.83
C THR A 600 20.75 0.76 -36.33
N ARG A 601 20.09 -0.31 -35.85
CA ARG A 601 20.18 -0.71 -34.44
C ARG A 601 21.62 -1.01 -34.02
N GLY A 602 22.36 -1.74 -34.85
CA GLY A 602 23.78 -2.03 -34.62
C GLY A 602 24.67 -0.77 -34.64
N LEU A 603 24.35 0.22 -35.48
CA LEU A 603 25.02 1.52 -35.52
C LEU A 603 24.81 2.28 -34.21
N LEU A 604 23.56 2.38 -33.72
CA LEU A 604 23.27 3.02 -32.43
C LEU A 604 24.02 2.34 -31.28
N GLU A 605 23.97 1.01 -31.23
CA GLU A 605 24.63 0.17 -30.22
C GLU A 605 26.18 0.29 -30.26
N SER A 606 26.75 0.61 -31.43
CA SER A 606 28.20 0.80 -31.59
C SER A 606 28.76 2.10 -31.02
N SER A 607 27.88 3.00 -30.56
CA SER A 607 28.27 4.33 -30.10
C SER A 607 28.61 4.41 -28.61
N LEU A 608 29.14 5.55 -28.19
CA LEU A 608 29.28 5.90 -26.78
C LEU A 608 27.95 6.22 -26.08
N ALA A 609 26.83 6.35 -26.78
CA ALA A 609 25.56 6.65 -26.11
C ALA A 609 25.12 5.46 -25.25
N ILE A 610 24.65 5.74 -24.03
CA ILE A 610 24.13 4.70 -23.13
C ILE A 610 22.82 4.17 -23.68
N GLN A 611 22.73 2.86 -23.88
CA GLN A 611 21.54 2.24 -24.47
C GLN A 611 20.51 1.92 -23.41
N CYS A 612 19.23 2.15 -23.72
CA CYS A 612 18.09 1.89 -22.86
C CYS A 612 16.94 1.17 -23.60
N PRO A 613 16.96 -0.17 -23.64
CA PRO A 613 18.05 -1.06 -23.24
C PRO A 613 19.11 -1.25 -24.34
N SER A 614 20.27 -1.76 -23.95
CA SER A 614 21.23 -2.39 -24.87
C SER A 614 20.65 -3.66 -25.51
N ILE A 615 21.27 -4.17 -26.57
CA ILE A 615 20.89 -5.47 -27.15
C ILE A 615 20.98 -6.62 -26.12
N PRO A 616 22.09 -6.84 -25.38
CA PRO A 616 22.14 -7.93 -24.41
C PRO A 616 21.09 -7.80 -23.30
N LEU A 617 20.74 -6.58 -22.88
CA LEU A 617 19.67 -6.37 -21.91
C LEU A 617 18.28 -6.65 -22.50
N GLN A 618 18.06 -6.35 -23.78
CA GLN A 618 16.86 -6.78 -24.49
C GLN A 618 16.77 -8.31 -24.57
N LEU A 619 17.86 -9.00 -24.92
CA LEU A 619 17.92 -10.47 -24.96
C LEU A 619 17.68 -11.09 -23.57
N ALA A 620 18.19 -10.47 -22.52
CA ALA A 620 17.96 -10.89 -21.13
C ALA A 620 16.47 -10.90 -20.76
N GLY A 621 15.63 -10.09 -21.40
CA GLY A 621 14.18 -10.06 -21.19
C GLY A 621 13.41 -11.22 -21.82
N GLY A 622 14.08 -12.08 -22.60
CA GLY A 622 13.45 -13.19 -23.29
C GLY A 622 12.71 -14.15 -22.35
N LYS A 623 11.57 -14.68 -22.80
CA LYS A 623 10.80 -15.69 -22.06
C LYS A 623 11.63 -16.93 -21.76
N LYS A 624 12.54 -17.29 -22.66
CA LYS A 624 13.50 -18.38 -22.44
C LYS A 624 14.43 -18.10 -21.27
N VAL A 625 14.92 -16.88 -21.11
CA VAL A 625 15.75 -16.48 -19.96
C VAL A 625 14.95 -16.59 -18.66
N GLN A 626 13.69 -16.16 -18.66
CA GLN A 626 12.80 -16.32 -17.49
C GLN A 626 12.67 -17.80 -17.08
N GLU A 627 12.50 -18.72 -18.04
CA GLU A 627 12.48 -20.17 -17.78
C GLU A 627 13.81 -20.69 -17.25
N GLU A 628 14.93 -20.34 -17.89
CA GLU A 628 16.26 -20.77 -17.46
C GLU A 628 16.59 -20.34 -16.03
N LEU A 629 16.14 -19.15 -15.61
CA LEU A 629 16.32 -18.65 -14.24
C LEU A 629 15.64 -19.54 -13.18
N THR A 630 14.61 -20.30 -13.56
CA THR A 630 13.91 -21.22 -12.65
C THR A 630 14.68 -22.51 -12.39
N LYS A 631 15.70 -22.82 -13.19
CA LYS A 631 16.48 -24.04 -13.05
C LYS A 631 17.37 -24.02 -11.79
N PRO A 632 17.58 -25.17 -11.13
CA PRO A 632 18.41 -25.25 -9.94
C PRO A 632 19.81 -24.65 -10.16
N GLY A 633 20.25 -23.77 -9.25
CA GLY A 633 21.58 -23.15 -9.27
C GLY A 633 21.74 -21.95 -10.21
N VAL A 634 20.80 -21.68 -11.11
CA VAL A 634 20.92 -20.56 -12.07
C VAL A 634 20.67 -19.22 -11.38
N LEU A 635 19.63 -19.11 -10.56
CA LEU A 635 19.36 -17.89 -9.79
C LEU A 635 20.52 -17.56 -8.82
N GLU A 636 21.03 -18.57 -8.11
CA GLU A 636 22.14 -18.42 -7.17
C GLU A 636 23.38 -17.83 -7.86
N ARG A 637 23.71 -18.31 -9.08
CA ARG A 637 24.84 -17.81 -9.85
C ARG A 637 24.82 -16.30 -10.06
N PHE A 638 23.63 -15.70 -10.14
CA PHE A 638 23.46 -14.27 -10.37
C PHE A 638 23.30 -13.44 -9.09
N LEU A 639 22.79 -14.02 -8.00
CA LEU A 639 22.52 -13.26 -6.77
C LEU A 639 23.56 -13.47 -5.67
N PHE A 640 24.36 -14.55 -5.76
CA PHE A 640 25.45 -14.88 -4.85
C PHE A 640 26.82 -14.89 -5.53
N GLY A 641 27.87 -14.80 -4.70
CA GLY A 641 29.26 -14.95 -5.08
C GLY A 641 30.10 -13.69 -4.87
N ASP A 642 31.38 -13.88 -4.53
CA ASP A 642 32.34 -12.80 -4.21
C ASP A 642 32.63 -11.87 -5.41
N LYS A 643 32.20 -12.25 -6.62
CA LYS A 643 32.35 -11.45 -7.84
C LYS A 643 31.40 -10.25 -7.92
N TYR A 644 30.41 -10.14 -7.04
CA TYR A 644 29.43 -9.06 -7.05
C TYR A 644 29.52 -8.16 -5.82
N ALA A 645 29.52 -6.85 -6.03
CA ALA A 645 29.57 -5.87 -4.93
C ALA A 645 28.33 -5.90 -4.02
N LYS A 646 27.15 -6.19 -4.59
CA LYS A 646 25.88 -6.34 -3.85
C LYS A 646 25.54 -7.84 -3.76
N THR A 647 25.46 -8.41 -2.57
CA THR A 647 24.96 -9.79 -2.40
C THR A 647 23.58 -9.75 -1.75
N PHE A 648 22.79 -10.79 -1.98
CA PHE A 648 21.43 -10.92 -1.44
C PHE A 648 21.39 -12.01 -0.38
N THR A 649 20.31 -12.04 0.39
CA THR A 649 20.11 -13.07 1.42
C THR A 649 19.45 -14.33 0.83
N PRO A 650 19.55 -15.50 1.49
CA PRO A 650 18.75 -16.66 1.09
C PRO A 650 17.23 -16.39 1.08
N GLU A 651 16.75 -15.50 1.94
CA GLU A 651 15.35 -15.08 1.99
C GLU A 651 14.93 -14.32 0.71
N ASP A 652 15.82 -13.49 0.15
CA ASP A 652 15.57 -12.81 -1.12
C ASP A 652 15.36 -13.80 -2.28
N LEU A 653 16.13 -14.89 -2.32
CA LEU A 653 15.95 -15.94 -3.33
C LEU A 653 14.63 -16.67 -3.13
N VAL A 654 14.25 -16.97 -1.89
CA VAL A 654 12.94 -17.55 -1.57
C VAL A 654 11.83 -16.60 -2.01
N ASN A 655 11.98 -15.30 -1.78
CA ASN A 655 11.01 -14.28 -2.19
C ASN A 655 10.84 -14.22 -3.72
N ILE A 656 11.94 -14.18 -4.49
CA ILE A 656 11.88 -14.23 -5.96
C ILE A 656 11.21 -15.52 -6.43
N ARG A 657 11.69 -16.68 -5.97
CA ARG A 657 11.17 -18.00 -6.35
C ARG A 657 9.69 -18.16 -6.03
N SER A 658 9.24 -17.59 -4.91
CA SER A 658 7.84 -17.65 -4.51
C SER A 658 6.90 -16.99 -5.52
N THR A 659 7.41 -16.09 -6.35
CA THR A 659 6.63 -15.45 -7.42
C THR A 659 6.56 -16.27 -8.70
N TRP A 660 7.39 -17.30 -8.88
CA TRP A 660 7.37 -18.06 -10.12
C TRP A 660 6.25 -19.09 -10.14
N MET A 661 5.66 -19.24 -11.32
CA MET A 661 4.88 -20.44 -11.67
C MET A 661 5.82 -21.51 -12.21
N GLU A 662 5.40 -22.76 -12.15
CA GLU A 662 6.12 -23.83 -12.84
C GLU A 662 6.19 -23.52 -14.34
N MET A 663 7.40 -23.58 -14.89
CA MET A 663 7.66 -23.38 -16.32
C MET A 663 8.79 -24.31 -16.78
N TRP A 664 8.80 -24.65 -18.06
CA TRP A 664 9.79 -25.51 -18.68
C TRP A 664 9.91 -25.25 -20.19
N SER A 665 11.03 -25.63 -20.77
CA SER A 665 11.25 -25.62 -22.21
C SER A 665 10.52 -26.77 -22.92
N LEU A 666 10.02 -26.58 -24.14
CA LEU A 666 9.39 -27.68 -24.88
C LEU A 666 10.38 -28.76 -25.34
N ASP A 667 11.65 -28.43 -25.50
CA ASP A 667 12.74 -29.35 -25.87
C ASP A 667 13.39 -30.07 -24.65
N SER A 668 12.85 -29.87 -23.44
CA SER A 668 13.41 -30.48 -22.24
C SER A 668 13.33 -32.00 -22.28
N GLY A 669 14.46 -32.69 -22.17
CA GLY A 669 14.51 -34.16 -22.14
C GLY A 669 14.16 -34.84 -23.47
N GLY A 670 14.24 -34.11 -24.59
CA GLY A 670 13.70 -34.57 -25.87
C GLY A 670 12.21 -34.20 -25.97
N ASP A 671 11.35 -35.20 -26.14
CA ASP A 671 9.89 -35.00 -26.27
C ASP A 671 9.14 -34.86 -24.93
N ASP A 672 9.81 -35.06 -23.79
CA ASP A 672 9.18 -35.01 -22.46
C ASP A 672 8.49 -33.66 -22.18
N GLY A 673 9.11 -32.55 -22.62
CA GLY A 673 8.53 -31.21 -22.49
C GLY A 673 7.22 -31.03 -23.26
N VAL A 674 7.14 -31.57 -24.48
CA VAL A 674 5.95 -31.57 -25.33
C VAL A 674 4.87 -32.48 -24.77
N VAL A 675 5.23 -33.69 -24.33
CA VAL A 675 4.29 -34.63 -23.70
C VAL A 675 3.67 -33.99 -22.45
N LYS A 676 4.50 -33.41 -21.58
CA LYS A 676 4.03 -32.70 -20.38
C LYS A 676 3.13 -31.52 -20.73
N ALA A 677 3.47 -30.73 -21.76
CA ALA A 677 2.64 -29.62 -22.23
C ALA A 677 1.28 -30.10 -22.72
N ARG A 678 1.24 -31.21 -23.48
CA ARG A 678 0.00 -31.82 -23.97
C ARG A 678 -0.86 -32.35 -22.81
N THR A 679 -0.27 -33.05 -21.86
CA THR A 679 -0.98 -33.59 -20.68
C THR A 679 -1.60 -32.49 -19.81
N HIS A 680 -0.96 -31.33 -19.73
CA HIS A 680 -1.41 -30.22 -18.87
C HIS A 680 -2.07 -29.06 -19.61
N ALA A 681 -2.40 -29.23 -20.90
CA ALA A 681 -2.86 -28.19 -21.80
C ALA A 681 -3.90 -27.24 -21.16
N ALA A 682 -4.97 -27.77 -20.57
CA ALA A 682 -6.08 -27.00 -19.97
C ALA A 682 -5.65 -25.96 -18.90
N ASN A 683 -4.49 -26.12 -18.27
CA ASN A 683 -3.96 -25.23 -17.23
C ASN A 683 -2.62 -24.61 -17.62
N LEU A 684 -2.37 -24.45 -18.92
CA LEU A 684 -1.08 -24.05 -19.48
C LEU A 684 -1.22 -22.89 -20.47
N VAL A 685 -0.14 -22.12 -20.58
CA VAL A 685 0.12 -21.19 -21.68
C VAL A 685 1.48 -21.51 -22.29
N LEU A 686 1.55 -21.55 -23.61
CA LEU A 686 2.80 -21.55 -24.36
C LEU A 686 3.14 -20.13 -24.78
N LYS A 687 4.41 -19.75 -24.58
CA LYS A 687 4.91 -18.40 -24.89
C LYS A 687 6.09 -18.47 -25.86
N PRO A 688 6.06 -17.73 -26.98
CA PRO A 688 7.22 -17.56 -27.85
C PRO A 688 8.14 -16.43 -27.36
N GLN A 689 9.28 -16.23 -28.02
CA GLN A 689 10.17 -15.08 -27.77
C GLN A 689 9.66 -13.79 -28.43
N ARG A 690 8.48 -13.33 -28.04
CA ARG A 690 7.88 -12.08 -28.52
C ARG A 690 7.41 -11.21 -27.36
N GLU A 691 7.41 -9.90 -27.58
CA GLU A 691 6.89 -8.89 -26.66
C GLU A 691 5.65 -8.21 -27.28
N GLY A 692 4.89 -7.47 -26.46
CA GLY A 692 3.78 -6.62 -26.95
C GLY A 692 2.38 -7.26 -26.99
N GLY A 693 2.22 -8.49 -26.49
CA GLY A 693 0.94 -9.22 -26.43
C GLY A 693 0.50 -9.84 -27.77
N GLY A 694 -0.44 -10.78 -27.74
CA GLY A 694 -1.03 -11.40 -28.94
C GLY A 694 -0.33 -12.66 -29.47
N ASN A 695 0.72 -13.15 -28.81
CA ASN A 695 1.59 -14.22 -29.35
C ASN A 695 1.45 -15.57 -28.61
N ASN A 696 0.68 -15.64 -27.54
CA ASN A 696 0.62 -16.82 -26.67
C ASN A 696 -0.41 -17.85 -27.17
N VAL A 697 -0.19 -19.13 -26.86
CA VAL A 697 -1.13 -20.22 -27.15
C VAL A 697 -1.67 -20.78 -25.83
N TYR A 698 -2.99 -20.82 -25.67
CA TYR A 698 -3.65 -21.14 -24.40
C TYR A 698 -4.44 -22.45 -24.48
N LYS A 699 -4.45 -23.20 -23.38
CA LYS A 699 -5.45 -24.23 -23.10
C LYS A 699 -5.65 -25.23 -24.24
N GLU A 700 -6.88 -25.35 -24.75
CA GLU A 700 -7.28 -26.32 -25.77
C GLU A 700 -6.64 -26.06 -27.14
N ALA A 701 -6.11 -24.85 -27.38
CA ALA A 701 -5.35 -24.55 -28.60
C ALA A 701 -3.93 -25.15 -28.58
N ILE A 702 -3.44 -25.60 -27.42
CA ILE A 702 -2.07 -26.11 -27.27
C ILE A 702 -1.86 -27.43 -28.03
N PRO A 703 -2.68 -28.50 -27.86
CA PRO A 703 -2.47 -29.74 -28.59
C PRO A 703 -2.41 -29.59 -30.12
N PRO A 704 -3.37 -28.93 -30.80
CA PRO A 704 -3.31 -28.77 -32.25
C PRO A 704 -2.14 -27.87 -32.69
N PHE A 705 -1.76 -26.87 -31.90
CA PHE A 705 -0.58 -26.07 -32.18
C PHE A 705 0.70 -26.92 -32.14
N LEU A 706 0.86 -27.76 -31.11
CA LEU A 706 2.01 -28.66 -30.98
C LEU A 706 2.13 -29.66 -32.13
N ASP A 707 1.01 -30.07 -32.74
CA ASP A 707 1.00 -30.96 -33.91
C ASP A 707 1.56 -30.26 -35.16
N THR A 708 1.48 -28.93 -35.22
CA THR A 708 1.98 -28.11 -36.33
C THR A 708 3.38 -27.53 -36.09
N LEU A 709 3.85 -27.51 -34.84
CA LEU A 709 5.12 -26.88 -34.45
C LEU A 709 6.32 -27.77 -34.86
N PRO A 710 7.20 -27.30 -35.77
CA PRO A 710 8.38 -28.05 -36.16
C PRO A 710 9.28 -28.35 -34.96
N GLU A 711 9.88 -29.55 -34.93
CA GLU A 711 10.71 -30.02 -33.81
C GLU A 711 11.82 -29.04 -33.43
N LYS A 712 12.50 -28.48 -34.44
CA LYS A 712 13.57 -27.49 -34.25
C LYS A 712 13.06 -26.21 -33.58
N GLU A 713 11.85 -25.76 -33.90
CA GLU A 713 11.29 -24.51 -33.38
C GLU A 713 10.90 -24.61 -31.90
N ARG A 714 10.74 -25.83 -31.35
CA ARG A 714 10.34 -26.06 -29.95
C ARG A 714 11.25 -25.37 -28.93
N THR A 715 12.54 -25.20 -29.23
CA THR A 715 13.49 -24.54 -28.31
C THR A 715 13.17 -23.05 -28.09
N ALA A 716 12.45 -22.40 -29.01
CA ALA A 716 12.02 -21.01 -28.88
C ALA A 716 10.76 -20.83 -28.02
N TRP A 717 10.14 -21.92 -27.56
CA TRP A 717 8.89 -21.90 -26.81
C TRP A 717 9.08 -22.41 -25.39
N ILE A 718 8.43 -21.72 -24.45
CA ILE A 718 8.31 -22.18 -23.06
C ILE A 718 6.85 -22.53 -22.75
N ALA A 719 6.67 -23.52 -21.90
CA ALA A 719 5.41 -23.86 -21.28
C ALA A 719 5.39 -23.29 -19.86
N MET A 720 4.31 -22.58 -19.48
CA MET A 720 4.14 -22.00 -18.15
C MET A 720 2.75 -22.31 -17.62
N ARG A 721 2.65 -22.75 -16.36
CA ARG A 721 1.37 -22.95 -15.69
C ARG A 721 0.58 -21.64 -15.64
N LEU A 722 -0.72 -21.71 -15.93
CA LEU A 722 -1.61 -20.57 -15.81
C LEU A 722 -1.71 -20.11 -14.36
N ILE A 723 -1.66 -18.79 -14.16
CA ILE A 723 -1.98 -18.17 -12.88
C ILE A 723 -3.50 -18.19 -12.73
N THR A 724 -4.01 -18.99 -11.81
CA THR A 724 -5.44 -18.97 -11.43
C THR A 724 -5.74 -17.70 -10.64
N THR A 725 -6.46 -16.75 -11.23
CA THR A 725 -6.78 -15.47 -10.59
C THR A 725 -8.00 -15.57 -9.67
N PRO A 726 -8.16 -14.65 -8.69
CA PRO A 726 -9.37 -14.61 -7.87
C PRO A 726 -10.63 -14.50 -8.74
N LYS A 727 -11.62 -15.35 -8.46
CA LYS A 727 -12.91 -15.36 -9.17
C LYS A 727 -13.86 -14.30 -8.61
N GLY A 728 -14.81 -13.87 -9.44
CA GLY A 728 -15.90 -12.97 -9.01
C GLY A 728 -15.49 -11.49 -8.88
N LEU A 729 -14.31 -11.12 -9.38
CA LEU A 729 -13.91 -9.72 -9.53
C LEU A 729 -14.41 -9.19 -10.86
N GLY A 730 -14.98 -8.00 -10.85
CA GLY A 730 -15.43 -7.28 -12.03
C GLY A 730 -15.05 -5.80 -12.00
N ASN A 731 -15.33 -5.10 -13.09
CA ASN A 731 -15.18 -3.65 -13.19
C ASN A 731 -16.09 -3.08 -14.28
N TYR A 732 -16.20 -1.77 -14.33
CA TYR A 732 -16.81 -1.04 -15.44
C TYR A 732 -15.70 -0.51 -16.36
N LEU A 733 -15.65 -1.05 -17.58
CA LEU A 733 -14.62 -0.73 -18.57
C LEU A 733 -15.15 0.32 -19.55
N VAL A 734 -14.38 1.39 -19.77
CA VAL A 734 -14.74 2.49 -20.67
C VAL A 734 -13.74 2.56 -21.82
N ARG A 735 -14.24 2.50 -23.05
CA ARG A 735 -13.42 2.54 -24.27
C ARG A 735 -13.93 3.62 -25.22
N ALA A 736 -13.02 4.46 -25.70
CA ALA A 736 -13.36 5.45 -26.72
C ALA A 736 -13.58 4.77 -28.08
N GLY A 737 -14.61 5.21 -28.83
CA GLY A 737 -14.79 4.86 -30.25
C GLY A 737 -15.39 3.49 -30.57
N GLY A 738 -15.79 2.71 -29.55
CA GLY A 738 -16.30 1.33 -29.74
C GLY A 738 -17.81 1.20 -30.02
N GLY A 739 -18.52 2.27 -30.36
CA GLY A 739 -19.98 2.27 -30.60
C GLY A 739 -20.86 1.99 -29.37
N THR A 740 -20.26 1.61 -28.23
CA THR A 740 -20.89 1.56 -26.92
C THR A 740 -20.69 2.92 -26.26
N ASN A 741 -21.75 3.73 -26.20
CA ASN A 741 -21.71 5.09 -25.64
C ASN A 741 -21.60 5.10 -24.09
N GLY A 742 -21.03 4.08 -23.46
CA GLY A 742 -21.06 3.94 -22.01
C GLY A 742 -20.11 2.89 -21.46
N ALA A 743 -20.03 2.86 -20.12
CA ALA A 743 -19.22 1.92 -19.37
C ALA A 743 -19.83 0.51 -19.38
N VAL A 744 -19.00 -0.51 -19.66
CA VAL A 744 -19.44 -1.91 -19.75
C VAL A 744 -19.01 -2.68 -18.51
N LYS A 745 -19.97 -3.23 -17.74
CA LYS A 745 -19.68 -4.11 -16.60
C LYS A 745 -19.16 -5.45 -17.15
N ALA A 746 -18.02 -5.92 -16.64
CA ALA A 746 -17.43 -7.20 -17.00
C ALA A 746 -16.78 -7.85 -15.78
N ASN A 747 -16.67 -9.18 -15.77
CA ASN A 747 -15.72 -9.87 -14.92
C ASN A 747 -14.31 -9.60 -15.43
N VAL A 748 -13.36 -9.37 -14.53
CA VAL A 748 -12.04 -8.89 -14.90
C VAL A 748 -10.89 -9.63 -14.22
N ILE A 749 -9.76 -9.58 -14.90
CA ILE A 749 -8.46 -9.98 -14.40
C ILE A 749 -7.55 -8.75 -14.43
N SER A 750 -6.90 -8.48 -13.30
CA SER A 750 -5.94 -7.37 -13.17
C SER A 750 -4.51 -7.88 -13.03
N GLU A 751 -3.61 -7.20 -13.74
CA GLU A 751 -2.18 -7.45 -13.76
C GLU A 751 -1.45 -6.22 -13.21
N LEU A 752 -0.69 -6.42 -12.14
CA LEU A 752 0.09 -5.41 -11.45
C LEU A 752 1.52 -5.38 -12.02
N GLY A 753 1.90 -4.27 -12.63
CA GLY A 753 3.26 -3.99 -13.09
C GLY A 753 4.01 -3.08 -12.13
N LEU A 754 5.23 -3.44 -11.74
CA LEU A 754 6.13 -2.58 -10.96
C LEU A 754 7.24 -2.08 -11.86
N PHE A 755 7.42 -0.77 -11.90
CA PHE A 755 8.51 -0.15 -12.65
C PHE A 755 9.76 -0.04 -11.81
N GLY A 756 10.90 -0.23 -12.44
CA GLY A 756 12.19 0.05 -11.84
C GLY A 756 13.19 0.50 -12.89
N TRP A 757 14.30 1.06 -12.45
CA TRP A 757 15.43 1.33 -13.33
C TRP A 757 16.74 0.86 -12.74
N ALA A 758 17.69 0.54 -13.60
CA ALA A 758 19.05 0.20 -13.21
C ALA A 758 20.07 0.76 -14.21
N LEU A 759 21.07 1.49 -13.71
CA LEU A 759 22.27 1.89 -14.45
C LEU A 759 23.43 1.01 -13.98
N PHE A 760 24.06 0.29 -14.90
CA PHE A 760 25.04 -0.76 -14.59
C PHE A 760 26.03 -0.97 -15.74
N GLY A 761 27.01 -1.87 -15.54
CA GLY A 761 28.03 -2.22 -16.55
C GLY A 761 29.32 -1.41 -16.45
N GLY A 762 29.42 -0.50 -15.46
CA GLY A 762 30.65 0.24 -15.16
C GLY A 762 31.79 -0.67 -14.70
N LYS A 763 33.02 -0.14 -14.74
CA LYS A 763 34.25 -0.89 -14.38
C LYS A 763 34.27 -1.37 -12.92
N ASP A 764 33.52 -0.71 -12.04
CA ASP A 764 33.37 -1.08 -10.63
C ASP A 764 32.35 -2.19 -10.38
N GLY A 765 31.62 -2.63 -11.42
CA GLY A 765 30.56 -3.64 -11.32
C GLY A 765 29.35 -3.18 -10.48
N ALA A 766 29.24 -1.87 -10.19
CA ALA A 766 28.15 -1.33 -9.41
C ALA A 766 26.85 -1.32 -10.21
N VAL A 767 25.73 -1.53 -9.51
CA VAL A 767 24.38 -1.40 -10.05
C VAL A 767 23.67 -0.32 -9.25
N GLN A 768 23.44 0.84 -9.87
CA GLN A 768 22.60 1.88 -9.32
C GLN A 768 21.17 1.61 -9.74
N GLU A 769 20.27 1.35 -8.80
CA GLU A 769 18.89 0.97 -9.12
C GLU A 769 17.86 1.60 -8.20
N LYS A 770 16.62 1.67 -8.67
CA LYS A 770 15.48 2.11 -7.87
C LYS A 770 14.16 1.52 -8.37
N GLU A 771 13.23 1.28 -7.45
CA GLU A 771 11.79 1.19 -7.76
C GLU A 771 11.26 2.57 -8.18
N ALA A 772 10.40 2.58 -9.19
CA ALA A 772 10.04 3.79 -9.92
C ALA A 772 8.54 4.05 -9.99
N GLY A 773 7.67 3.16 -9.50
CA GLY A 773 6.23 3.29 -9.54
C GLY A 773 5.53 2.01 -10.02
N TRP A 774 4.27 2.11 -10.40
CA TRP A 774 3.45 0.94 -10.70
C TRP A 774 2.38 1.21 -11.76
N LEU A 775 1.88 0.15 -12.37
CA LEU A 775 0.82 0.11 -13.37
C LEU A 775 -0.16 -0.99 -12.99
N VAL A 776 -1.46 -0.78 -13.25
CA VAL A 776 -2.41 -1.89 -13.31
C VAL A 776 -3.03 -1.92 -14.70
N ARG A 777 -3.03 -3.11 -15.30
CA ARG A 777 -3.76 -3.40 -16.53
C ARG A 777 -4.90 -4.34 -16.19
N THR A 778 -6.10 -4.02 -16.63
CA THR A 778 -7.29 -4.82 -16.36
C THR A 778 -7.93 -5.26 -17.67
N LYS A 779 -8.33 -6.53 -17.77
CA LYS A 779 -9.00 -7.10 -18.95
C LYS A 779 -10.22 -7.91 -18.55
N GLY A 780 -11.14 -8.14 -19.50
CA GLY A 780 -12.22 -9.08 -19.29
C GLY A 780 -11.70 -10.51 -19.07
N GLU A 781 -12.33 -11.26 -18.17
CA GLU A 781 -11.94 -12.65 -17.83
C GLU A 781 -11.91 -13.57 -19.06
N ASP A 782 -12.85 -13.37 -19.99
CA ASP A 782 -12.95 -14.14 -21.24
C ASP A 782 -11.87 -13.81 -22.27
N SER A 783 -11.05 -12.78 -22.01
CA SER A 783 -9.98 -12.36 -22.91
C SER A 783 -8.67 -13.05 -22.57
N ASN A 784 -8.22 -13.94 -23.46
CA ASN A 784 -6.92 -14.59 -23.31
C ASN A 784 -5.73 -13.60 -23.46
N GLU A 785 -5.93 -12.43 -24.07
CA GLU A 785 -4.86 -11.44 -24.36
C GLU A 785 -4.87 -10.22 -23.42
N GLY A 786 -3.69 -9.62 -23.14
CA GLY A 786 -3.49 -8.61 -22.09
C GLY A 786 -2.91 -7.25 -22.50
N GLY A 787 -2.78 -6.98 -23.80
CA GLY A 787 -2.21 -5.73 -24.30
C GLY A 787 -3.23 -4.58 -24.33
N VAL A 788 -2.96 -3.46 -23.66
CA VAL A 788 -3.77 -2.22 -23.80
C VAL A 788 -3.58 -1.61 -25.19
N ALA A 789 -2.33 -1.55 -25.68
CA ALA A 789 -2.02 -1.08 -27.04
C ALA A 789 -2.65 -1.97 -28.12
N ALA A 790 -2.79 -3.27 -27.83
CA ALA A 790 -3.46 -4.24 -28.69
C ALA A 790 -4.99 -4.22 -28.59
N GLY A 791 -5.57 -3.40 -27.69
CA GLY A 791 -7.01 -3.18 -27.57
C GLY A 791 -7.76 -4.11 -26.61
N PHE A 792 -7.08 -5.03 -25.93
CA PHE A 792 -7.73 -6.03 -25.05
C PHE A 792 -7.90 -5.56 -23.61
N SER A 793 -6.96 -4.77 -23.09
CA SER A 793 -6.96 -4.29 -21.70
C SER A 793 -7.32 -2.81 -21.59
N VAL A 794 -7.60 -2.36 -20.37
CA VAL A 794 -7.74 -0.96 -19.97
C VAL A 794 -6.69 -0.61 -18.93
N LEU A 795 -6.39 0.68 -18.80
CA LEU A 795 -5.62 1.23 -17.68
C LEU A 795 -6.49 1.24 -16.42
N ASP A 796 -5.87 0.89 -15.30
CA ASP A 796 -6.52 0.80 -14.00
C ASP A 796 -5.59 1.36 -12.92
N SER A 797 -6.11 1.49 -11.69
CA SER A 797 -5.32 1.78 -10.51
C SER A 797 -5.62 0.83 -9.37
N ILE A 798 -5.00 1.05 -8.21
CA ILE A 798 -5.10 0.15 -7.05
C ILE A 798 -5.99 0.76 -5.98
N VAL A 799 -6.81 -0.07 -5.35
CA VAL A 799 -7.31 0.13 -3.99
C VAL A 799 -6.75 -0.97 -3.11
N LEU A 800 -6.05 -0.59 -2.04
CA LEU A 800 -5.43 -1.52 -1.12
C LEU A 800 -6.49 -2.09 -0.18
N VAL A 801 -6.53 -3.41 -0.09
CA VAL A 801 -7.39 -4.16 0.83
C VAL A 801 -6.51 -4.93 1.82
N ASP A 802 -6.99 -5.14 3.04
CA ASP A 802 -6.23 -5.78 4.12
C ASP A 802 -6.85 -7.11 4.57
#